data_AF-A0A8X7CNA5-F1
#
_entry.id   AF-A0A8X7CNA5-F1
#
_cell.length_a   1.000
_cell.length_b   1.000
_cell.length_c   1.000
_cell.angle_alpha   90.00
_cell.angle_beta   90.00
_cell.angle_gamma   90.00
#
_symmetry.space_group_name_H-M   'P 1'
#
loop_
_entity.id
_entity.type
_entity.pdbx_description
1 polymer ?
#
loop_
_entity_poly.entity_id
_entity_poly.type
_entity_poly.pdbx_seq_one_letter_code
_entity_poly.pdbx_strand_id
1 'polypeptide(L)'
;MAKNLVTAEKLYQFKPAKITLPSGRIFTYHYDENGGLKYVITPNGTRHTFSAYVSIGFYKLLYTPPGNTGSYVVHFNDQKLPLLKTYPGDLGRALYRYDDRMMLTAVVYGGGMIERNYSDTGFLSFEAWKTQDVEITSEFIYTGSSLIRWKMKFNSPFLLTNAVFTYSYDSMQRLVMIIPKIGNAQLLPLEFSTNLTTGRKEQIGPFRCYERLHNESIISDGVASVTRQIDSLYRLKFLSIVISDKEVYRIDMQYDNRNAVTQSKIYMKHLGVSKVRVQNYSYDEDGQLVEMVGRDHWKFHYDVNGNMVTMQYMGNKIDIQHVTGDRIVSFGETPYVLDGRGFVIQRGEERLVYNTKRQLTRAFRVGRYDIDYYYDGRGRLSVRKDNVGNVTQFFYADTEQPFSVTHIYNNADGRTITLMYDDRNYPMFILLNKESFYIATDHTGSPLLVYDVYGDVVKEIHRGPYGHVLFDSNPNFYLPVDFQGGLLDPMTGLIHFGDRVYDSLVGQWMTPGWDDILKSLPNPKRFHLYRFNENDPVNVNHGLKNKLDLKEWIHYQGINLDTLDLAAHAVYNRESQLSNCVDFEPLFIDLPTVPLISGLTCSVQQKLLRFAQLTSVQKSKVKREQLFDSALPKISTHNVPFGKGITVSNINGKAIVRASARAEIIRKDVFSAVFNNCHILDLHLTFHGLDVFYLVKDNTRRVGDDLNQLQRLGNSAVNTTVHESKQEEVDGLPPSSQPHQVDVRIHSHHAILNIRYGTSPEKERQRLLRHAKRQAVSKRWSQERDIISSNQRGPLKWSEREKEQILSTGQASGYRGEYFHDVSLYPELADDPSNVFFHKNNDRHRKR
;
A
#
# COMPACT_ATOMS: atom_id res chain seq x y z
N MET A 1 44.60 32.44 19.52
CA MET A 1 44.26 31.12 18.95
C MET A 1 42.74 31.03 18.77
N ALA A 2 42.32 30.42 17.67
CA ALA A 2 41.00 29.84 17.41
C ALA A 2 39.81 30.78 17.15
N LYS A 3 39.60 31.11 15.87
CA LYS A 3 38.25 31.25 15.29
C LYS A 3 38.23 30.63 13.88
N ASN A 4 38.25 29.30 13.82
CA ASN A 4 37.79 28.58 12.64
C ASN A 4 36.28 28.39 12.76
N LEU A 5 35.53 29.41 12.35
CA LEU A 5 34.12 29.29 11.97
C LEU A 5 34.08 28.51 10.65
N VAL A 6 33.98 27.18 10.75
CA VAL A 6 33.53 26.37 9.62
C VAL A 6 32.04 26.66 9.46
N THR A 7 31.72 27.41 8.40
CA THR A 7 30.36 27.75 8.00
C THR A 7 29.50 26.49 7.80
N ALA A 8 28.28 26.53 8.33
CA ALA A 8 27.28 25.47 8.26
C ALA A 8 26.81 25.13 6.82
N GLU A 9 27.30 25.82 5.79
CA GLU A 9 27.00 25.54 4.38
C GLU A 9 27.67 24.27 3.84
N LYS A 10 28.67 23.71 4.53
CA LYS A 10 29.36 22.47 4.11
C LYS A 10 28.79 21.17 4.71
N LEU A 11 27.72 21.22 5.52
CA LEU A 11 27.13 20.02 6.14
C LEU A 11 26.10 19.29 5.25
N TYR A 12 25.69 19.86 4.12
CA TYR A 12 24.85 19.20 3.11
C TYR A 12 25.61 18.23 2.17
N GLN A 13 26.88 17.92 2.48
CA GLN A 13 27.87 17.39 1.53
C GLN A 13 28.16 15.87 1.66
N PHE A 14 27.39 15.11 2.44
CA PHE A 14 27.56 13.64 2.53
C PHE A 14 26.40 12.91 1.84
N LYS A 15 26.36 12.97 0.50
CA LYS A 15 25.51 12.07 -0.30
C LYS A 15 26.35 10.84 -0.66
N PRO A 16 25.94 9.62 -0.29
CA PRO A 16 26.74 8.43 -0.57
C PRO A 16 26.75 8.18 -2.09
N ALA A 17 27.91 8.25 -2.72
CA ALA A 17 28.05 7.84 -4.12
C ALA A 17 28.04 6.31 -4.26
N LYS A 18 28.45 5.60 -3.21
CA LYS A 18 28.57 4.14 -3.16
C LYS A 18 28.22 3.65 -1.75
N ILE A 19 27.38 2.63 -1.66
CA ILE A 19 27.13 1.89 -0.42
C ILE A 19 27.59 0.45 -0.64
N THR A 20 28.44 -0.05 0.25
CA THR A 20 28.93 -1.43 0.21
C THR A 20 28.37 -2.16 1.42
N LEU A 21 27.69 -3.27 1.17
CA LEU A 21 27.19 -4.15 2.23
C LEU A 21 28.33 -4.98 2.84
N PRO A 22 28.14 -5.58 4.04
CA PRO A 22 29.13 -6.47 4.65
C PRO A 22 29.64 -7.56 3.70
N SER A 23 28.74 -8.16 2.90
CA SER A 23 29.08 -9.16 1.87
C SER A 23 29.97 -8.68 0.72
N GLY A 24 30.23 -7.38 0.63
CA GLY A 24 30.91 -6.76 -0.51
C GLY A 24 30.00 -6.39 -1.68
N ARG A 25 28.67 -6.64 -1.59
CA ARG A 25 27.69 -6.18 -2.59
C ARG A 25 27.68 -4.64 -2.65
N ILE A 26 27.69 -4.08 -3.86
CA ILE A 26 27.86 -2.64 -4.10
C ILE A 26 26.60 -2.05 -4.75
N PHE A 27 26.10 -0.99 -4.14
CA PHE A 27 25.07 -0.11 -4.71
C PHE A 27 25.69 1.24 -5.06
N THR A 28 25.50 1.70 -6.29
CA THR A 28 26.07 2.98 -6.78
C THR A 28 24.96 4.00 -7.02
N TYR A 29 25.11 5.19 -6.45
CA TYR A 29 24.11 6.25 -6.49
C TYR A 29 24.61 7.38 -7.40
N HIS A 30 23.77 7.80 -8.34
CA HIS A 30 24.12 8.83 -9.31
C HIS A 30 23.21 10.05 -9.16
N TYR A 31 23.83 11.22 -9.00
CA TYR A 31 23.15 12.47 -8.73
C TYR A 31 23.26 13.45 -9.91
N ASP A 32 22.34 14.41 -9.99
CA ASP A 32 22.44 15.57 -10.87
C ASP A 32 23.35 16.67 -10.30
N GLU A 33 23.57 17.74 -11.07
CA GLU A 33 24.40 18.89 -10.67
C GLU A 33 23.87 19.63 -9.42
N ASN A 34 22.57 19.50 -9.11
CA ASN A 34 21.93 20.09 -7.93
C ASN A 34 21.87 19.09 -6.75
N GLY A 35 22.51 17.93 -6.91
CA GLY A 35 22.54 16.82 -5.97
C GLY A 35 21.21 16.05 -5.82
N GLY A 36 20.28 16.16 -6.75
CA GLY A 36 19.10 15.29 -6.80
C GLY A 36 19.45 13.91 -7.34
N LEU A 37 18.95 12.84 -6.71
CA LEU A 37 19.19 11.46 -7.14
C LEU A 37 18.52 11.20 -8.50
N LYS A 38 19.29 10.73 -9.48
CA LYS A 38 18.80 10.33 -10.81
C LYS A 38 18.54 8.84 -10.91
N TYR A 39 19.48 8.02 -10.43
CA TYR A 39 19.33 6.58 -10.46
C TYR A 39 20.28 5.87 -9.49
N VAL A 40 19.94 4.63 -9.18
CA VAL A 40 20.74 3.71 -8.38
C VAL A 40 21.03 2.46 -9.21
N ILE A 41 22.31 2.06 -9.26
CA ILE A 41 22.77 0.82 -9.88
C ILE A 41 22.90 -0.25 -8.78
N THR A 42 22.25 -1.40 -8.99
CA THR A 42 22.31 -2.57 -8.11
C THR A 42 23.59 -3.38 -8.30
N PRO A 43 23.91 -4.33 -7.40
CA PRO A 43 25.05 -5.23 -7.56
C PRO A 43 25.04 -6.01 -8.89
N ASN A 44 23.88 -6.35 -9.44
CA ASN A 44 23.73 -7.02 -10.73
C ASN A 44 23.79 -6.06 -11.95
N GLY A 45 24.13 -4.78 -11.74
CA GLY A 45 24.23 -3.78 -12.80
C GLY A 45 22.88 -3.26 -13.30
N THR A 46 21.76 -3.66 -12.69
CA THR A 46 20.43 -3.16 -13.06
C THR A 46 20.19 -1.77 -12.47
N ARG A 47 19.31 -0.97 -13.10
CA ARG A 47 19.15 0.46 -12.77
C ARG A 47 17.73 0.81 -12.34
N HIS A 48 17.61 1.38 -11.14
CA HIS A 48 16.40 2.04 -10.64
C HIS A 48 16.49 3.53 -10.95
N THR A 49 15.54 4.10 -11.70
CA THR A 49 15.59 5.51 -12.13
C THR A 49 14.49 6.34 -11.48
N PHE A 50 14.84 7.55 -11.06
CA PHE A 50 13.95 8.49 -10.38
C PHE A 50 14.00 9.87 -11.04
N SER A 51 12.85 10.49 -11.21
CA SER A 51 12.74 11.89 -11.63
C SER A 51 11.51 12.55 -11.05
N ALA A 52 11.63 13.81 -10.63
CA ALA A 52 10.53 14.62 -10.17
C ALA A 52 10.31 15.80 -11.12
N TYR A 53 9.06 16.15 -11.41
CA TYR A 53 8.68 17.29 -12.23
C TYR A 53 7.80 18.24 -11.44
N VAL A 54 8.13 19.53 -11.49
CA VAL A 54 7.24 20.62 -11.10
C VAL A 54 6.39 20.92 -12.32
N SER A 55 5.10 20.60 -12.26
CA SER A 55 4.15 20.66 -13.38
C SER A 55 3.09 21.75 -13.14
N ILE A 56 2.10 21.86 -14.04
CA ILE A 56 1.00 22.83 -13.90
C ILE A 56 -0.05 22.28 -12.93
N GLY A 57 -0.08 22.82 -11.71
CA GLY A 57 -1.09 22.49 -10.69
C GLY A 57 -0.77 21.27 -9.82
N PHE A 58 0.30 20.54 -10.10
CA PHE A 58 0.76 19.40 -9.31
C PHE A 58 2.26 19.17 -9.47
N TYR A 59 2.82 18.35 -8.60
CA TYR A 59 4.15 17.76 -8.76
C TYR A 59 4.00 16.30 -9.21
N LYS A 60 4.98 15.81 -9.96
CA LYS A 60 4.95 14.47 -10.53
C LYS A 60 6.24 13.74 -10.22
N LEU A 61 6.15 12.56 -9.62
CA LEU A 61 7.27 11.65 -9.40
C LEU A 61 7.17 10.50 -10.40
N LEU A 62 8.29 10.16 -11.03
CA LEU A 62 8.41 8.98 -11.88
C LEU A 62 9.48 8.07 -11.27
N TYR A 63 9.11 6.81 -11.11
CA TYR A 63 10.01 5.73 -10.74
C TYR A 63 9.96 4.63 -11.80
N THR A 64 11.09 4.37 -12.45
CA THR A 64 11.24 3.28 -13.41
C THR A 64 12.12 2.20 -12.78
N PRO A 65 11.57 1.05 -12.38
CA PRO A 65 12.37 -0.08 -11.94
C PRO A 65 13.04 -0.77 -13.14
N PRO A 66 14.07 -1.60 -12.90
CA PRO A 66 14.67 -2.40 -13.96
C PRO A 66 13.67 -3.37 -14.57
N GLY A 67 13.77 -3.61 -15.89
CA GLY A 67 12.93 -4.59 -16.60
C GLY A 67 11.50 -4.13 -16.91
N ASN A 68 11.03 -3.00 -16.37
CA ASN A 68 9.74 -2.43 -16.75
C ASN A 68 9.85 -1.56 -18.01
N THR A 69 8.85 -1.65 -18.89
CA THR A 69 8.72 -0.80 -20.08
C THR A 69 8.17 0.60 -19.77
N GLY A 70 7.57 0.79 -18.59
CA GLY A 70 6.98 2.05 -18.14
C GLY A 70 7.31 2.38 -16.70
N SER A 71 7.03 3.62 -16.30
CA SER A 71 7.26 4.11 -14.94
C SER A 71 6.03 3.95 -14.06
N TYR A 72 6.26 3.74 -12.77
CA TYR A 72 5.29 4.07 -11.73
C TYR A 72 5.28 5.58 -11.56
N VAL A 73 4.11 6.20 -11.63
CA VAL A 73 3.95 7.66 -11.64
C VAL A 73 3.04 8.07 -10.50
N VAL A 74 3.45 9.07 -9.74
CA VAL A 74 2.64 9.66 -8.66
C VAL A 74 2.54 11.16 -8.86
N HIS A 75 1.33 11.67 -9.06
CA HIS A 75 1.02 13.10 -8.93
C HIS A 75 0.74 13.43 -7.48
N PHE A 76 1.15 14.60 -7.00
CA PHE A 76 0.95 15.03 -5.61
C PHE A 76 0.87 16.55 -5.49
N ASN A 77 0.28 17.02 -4.38
CA ASN A 77 0.10 18.44 -4.09
C ASN A 77 1.28 19.05 -3.30
N ASP A 78 1.19 20.34 -2.93
CA ASP A 78 2.22 21.04 -2.15
C ASP A 78 2.46 20.45 -0.73
N GLN A 79 1.48 19.71 -0.19
CA GLN A 79 1.58 18.99 1.08
C GLN A 79 2.13 17.56 0.89
N LYS A 80 2.55 17.19 -0.32
CA LYS A 80 3.07 15.87 -0.69
C LYS A 80 2.03 14.75 -0.64
N LEU A 81 0.75 15.09 -0.57
CA LEU A 81 -0.34 14.13 -0.59
C LEU A 81 -0.59 13.66 -2.03
N PRO A 82 -0.77 12.35 -2.27
CA PRO A 82 -0.95 11.80 -3.62
C PRO A 82 -2.28 12.28 -4.24
N LEU A 83 -2.27 12.65 -5.51
CA LEU A 83 -3.46 13.03 -6.29
C LEU A 83 -3.85 11.95 -7.30
N LEU A 84 -2.86 11.33 -7.93
CA LEU A 84 -3.05 10.27 -8.93
C LEU A 84 -1.85 9.34 -8.90
N LYS A 85 -2.09 8.04 -8.81
CA LYS A 85 -1.09 6.98 -8.99
C LYS A 85 -1.37 6.28 -10.31
N THR A 86 -0.36 6.13 -11.16
CA THR A 86 -0.44 5.38 -12.43
C THR A 86 0.61 4.28 -12.42
N TYR A 87 0.17 3.06 -12.66
CA TYR A 87 1.06 1.90 -12.68
C TYR A 87 1.78 1.75 -14.03
N PRO A 88 2.95 1.08 -14.06
CA PRO A 88 3.70 0.85 -15.29
C PRO A 88 2.84 0.29 -16.43
N GLY A 89 3.04 0.83 -17.63
CA GLY A 89 2.27 0.46 -18.82
C GLY A 89 0.87 1.07 -18.90
N ASP A 90 0.51 2.02 -18.02
CA ASP A 90 -0.83 2.61 -17.93
C ASP A 90 -1.92 1.53 -17.69
N LEU A 91 -1.53 0.48 -16.95
CA LEU A 91 -2.36 -0.70 -16.63
C LEU A 91 -3.26 -0.47 -15.40
N GLY A 92 -3.67 0.78 -15.19
CA GLY A 92 -4.57 1.20 -14.12
C GLY A 92 -4.11 2.47 -13.42
N ARG A 93 -5.11 3.22 -12.93
CA ARG A 93 -4.91 4.43 -12.15
C ARG A 93 -5.72 4.42 -10.86
N ALA A 94 -5.20 5.09 -9.85
CA ALA A 94 -5.89 5.37 -8.60
C ALA A 94 -5.84 6.87 -8.31
N LEU A 95 -7.01 7.50 -8.25
CA LEU A 95 -7.22 8.92 -8.08
C LEU A 95 -7.64 9.23 -6.64
N TYR A 96 -7.11 10.31 -6.09
CA TYR A 96 -7.29 10.71 -4.70
C TYR A 96 -7.93 12.11 -4.66
N ARG A 97 -9.02 12.24 -3.91
CA ARG A 97 -9.76 13.50 -3.73
C ARG A 97 -9.72 13.94 -2.28
N TYR A 98 -9.64 15.26 -2.11
CA TYR A 98 -9.47 15.90 -0.82
C TYR A 98 -10.53 17.00 -0.66
N ASP A 99 -10.96 17.25 0.57
CA ASP A 99 -11.76 18.43 0.90
C ASP A 99 -10.87 19.68 1.08
N ASP A 100 -11.49 20.84 1.34
CA ASP A 100 -10.77 22.10 1.56
C ASP A 100 -9.88 22.08 2.83
N ARG A 101 -10.10 21.11 3.72
CA ARG A 101 -9.28 20.86 4.92
C ARG A 101 -8.14 19.87 4.64
N MET A 102 -7.99 19.41 3.40
CA MET A 102 -7.00 18.41 2.94
C MET A 102 -7.22 17.00 3.53
N MET A 103 -8.47 16.66 3.86
CA MET A 103 -8.88 15.33 4.30
C MET A 103 -9.30 14.47 3.10
N LEU A 104 -8.94 13.18 3.08
CA LEU A 104 -9.24 12.27 1.96
C LEU A 104 -10.73 11.95 1.85
N THR A 105 -11.42 12.50 0.86
CA THR A 105 -12.86 12.25 0.64
C THR A 105 -13.14 11.07 -0.28
N ALA A 106 -12.26 10.80 -1.25
CA ALA A 106 -12.43 9.64 -2.13
C ALA A 106 -11.12 9.07 -2.67
N VAL A 107 -11.11 7.75 -2.88
CA VAL A 107 -10.11 7.04 -3.69
C VAL A 107 -10.85 6.32 -4.82
N VAL A 108 -10.68 6.78 -6.05
CA VAL A 108 -11.41 6.31 -7.24
C VAL A 108 -10.45 5.55 -8.14
N TYR A 109 -10.80 4.33 -8.54
CA TYR A 109 -9.89 3.47 -9.29
C TYR A 109 -10.65 2.51 -10.21
N GLY A 110 -9.96 1.91 -11.19
CA GLY A 110 -10.57 0.95 -12.10
C GLY A 110 -11.19 -0.24 -11.35
N GLY A 111 -12.53 -0.36 -11.39
CA GLY A 111 -13.30 -1.44 -10.76
C GLY A 111 -13.79 -1.18 -9.33
N GLY A 112 -13.58 0.01 -8.77
CA GLY A 112 -14.11 0.35 -7.44
C GLY A 112 -13.85 1.78 -6.98
N MET A 113 -14.37 2.10 -5.81
CA MET A 113 -14.20 3.40 -5.17
C MET A 113 -14.24 3.27 -3.64
N ILE A 114 -13.50 4.12 -2.96
CA ILE A 114 -13.62 4.32 -1.51
C ILE A 114 -14.10 5.75 -1.29
N GLU A 115 -15.17 5.92 -0.55
CA GLU A 115 -15.71 7.23 -0.14
C GLU A 115 -15.55 7.41 1.36
N ARG A 116 -15.28 8.64 1.79
CA ARG A 116 -15.10 9.02 3.19
C ARG A 116 -15.72 10.36 3.47
N ASN A 117 -16.47 10.43 4.56
CA ASN A 117 -16.97 11.68 5.10
C ASN A 117 -16.46 11.87 6.52
N TYR A 118 -16.24 13.14 6.87
CA TYR A 118 -15.75 13.55 8.17
C TYR A 118 -16.77 14.44 8.87
N SER A 119 -16.80 14.39 10.19
CA SER A 119 -17.56 15.36 11.00
C SER A 119 -16.97 16.78 10.86
N ASP A 120 -17.68 17.78 11.36
CA ASP A 120 -17.19 19.16 11.47
C ASP A 120 -15.89 19.23 12.30
N THR A 121 -15.74 18.32 13.26
CA THR A 121 -14.56 18.15 14.12
C THR A 121 -13.41 17.38 13.48
N GLY A 122 -13.57 16.86 12.25
CA GLY A 122 -12.51 16.16 11.51
C GLY A 122 -12.42 14.64 11.74
N PHE A 123 -13.31 14.05 12.55
CA PHE A 123 -13.33 12.59 12.74
C PHE A 123 -14.04 11.89 11.57
N LEU A 124 -13.50 10.76 11.12
CA LEU A 124 -14.12 9.93 10.08
C LEU A 124 -15.48 9.43 10.55
N SER A 125 -16.57 9.92 9.99
CA SER A 125 -17.95 9.58 10.37
C SER A 125 -18.56 8.49 9.48
N PHE A 126 -18.09 8.39 8.24
CA PHE A 126 -18.56 7.42 7.26
C PHE A 126 -17.42 7.00 6.34
N GLU A 127 -17.37 5.71 6.01
CA GLU A 127 -16.50 5.15 4.99
C GLU A 127 -17.27 4.10 4.18
N ALA A 128 -17.16 4.12 2.86
CA ALA A 128 -17.75 3.11 1.98
C ALA A 128 -16.71 2.58 1.00
N TRP A 129 -16.57 1.26 0.93
CA TRP A 129 -15.86 0.58 -0.15
C TRP A 129 -16.89 0.03 -1.13
N LYS A 130 -16.79 0.42 -2.39
CA LYS A 130 -17.77 0.13 -3.45
C LYS A 130 -17.08 -0.54 -4.63
N THR A 131 -17.71 -1.59 -5.13
CA THR A 131 -17.41 -2.25 -6.42
C THR A 131 -18.69 -2.31 -7.25
N GLN A 132 -18.64 -2.96 -8.42
CA GLN A 132 -19.82 -3.09 -9.28
C GLN A 132 -21.00 -3.78 -8.57
N ASP A 133 -20.70 -4.80 -7.76
CA ASP A 133 -21.71 -5.69 -7.19
C ASP A 133 -21.80 -5.59 -5.66
N VAL A 134 -20.74 -5.12 -4.99
CA VAL A 134 -20.66 -5.14 -3.52
C VAL A 134 -20.28 -3.77 -2.98
N GLU A 135 -21.02 -3.33 -1.97
CA GLU A 135 -20.75 -2.14 -1.17
C GLU A 135 -20.67 -2.51 0.31
N ILE A 136 -19.57 -2.10 0.96
CA ILE A 136 -19.32 -2.28 2.39
C ILE A 136 -19.21 -0.89 3.01
N THR A 137 -20.18 -0.54 3.86
CA THR A 137 -20.22 0.76 4.53
C THR A 137 -19.91 0.64 6.02
N SER A 138 -19.20 1.63 6.54
CA SER A 138 -18.82 1.78 7.94
C SER A 138 -19.27 3.15 8.44
N GLU A 139 -20.16 3.16 9.42
CA GLU A 139 -20.61 4.38 10.11
C GLU A 139 -19.97 4.45 11.49
N PHE A 140 -19.32 5.56 11.81
CA PHE A 140 -18.60 5.79 13.05
C PHE A 140 -19.28 6.91 13.85
N ILE A 141 -19.58 6.65 15.12
CA ILE A 141 -20.25 7.59 16.02
C ILE A 141 -19.32 7.86 17.21
N TYR A 142 -19.09 9.14 17.50
CA TYR A 142 -18.16 9.60 18.52
C TYR A 142 -18.87 10.41 19.61
N THR A 143 -18.29 10.38 20.80
CA THR A 143 -18.54 11.36 21.86
C THR A 143 -17.21 12.06 22.16
N GLY A 144 -17.10 13.35 21.84
CA GLY A 144 -15.80 14.02 21.80
C GLY A 144 -14.88 13.37 20.76
N SER A 145 -13.71 12.89 21.21
CA SER A 145 -12.70 12.17 20.41
C SER A 145 -12.81 10.64 20.48
N SER A 146 -13.74 10.11 21.28
CA SER A 146 -13.84 8.68 21.57
C SER A 146 -14.92 8.01 20.72
N LEU A 147 -14.56 6.97 19.97
CA LEU A 147 -15.47 6.21 19.13
C LEU A 147 -16.38 5.36 20.02
N ILE A 148 -17.68 5.67 20.11
CA ILE A 148 -18.63 4.93 20.96
C ILE A 148 -19.37 3.82 20.21
N ARG A 149 -19.49 3.93 18.88
CA ARG A 149 -20.19 2.93 18.08
C ARG A 149 -19.67 2.91 16.64
N TRP A 150 -19.43 1.71 16.13
CA TRP A 150 -19.11 1.44 14.73
C TRP A 150 -20.12 0.45 14.15
N LYS A 151 -20.76 0.81 13.03
CA LYS A 151 -21.71 -0.05 12.33
C LYS A 151 -21.16 -0.39 10.96
N MET A 152 -21.11 -1.68 10.65
CA MET A 152 -20.79 -2.19 9.33
C MET A 152 -22.04 -2.72 8.65
N LYS A 153 -22.33 -2.22 7.44
CA LYS A 153 -23.43 -2.69 6.61
C LYS A 153 -22.90 -3.20 5.28
N PHE A 154 -23.52 -4.26 4.79
CA PHE A 154 -23.16 -4.91 3.53
C PHE A 154 -24.34 -4.86 2.57
N ASN A 155 -24.07 -4.43 1.35
CA ASN A 155 -25.00 -4.45 0.24
C ASN A 155 -24.38 -5.29 -0.89
N SER A 156 -25.00 -6.42 -1.20
CA SER A 156 -24.44 -7.41 -2.13
C SER A 156 -25.54 -8.31 -2.71
N PRO A 157 -25.33 -8.92 -3.88
CA PRO A 157 -26.27 -9.87 -4.49
C PRO A 157 -26.32 -11.23 -3.78
N PHE A 158 -25.42 -11.49 -2.83
CA PHE A 158 -25.40 -12.68 -1.98
C PHE A 158 -25.51 -12.28 -0.50
N LEU A 159 -25.86 -13.24 0.36
CA LEU A 159 -26.09 -12.98 1.77
C LEU A 159 -24.79 -12.59 2.49
N LEU A 160 -24.81 -11.42 3.10
CA LEU A 160 -23.78 -10.92 4.01
C LEU A 160 -24.43 -10.40 5.29
N THR A 161 -23.75 -10.57 6.41
CA THR A 161 -24.28 -10.22 7.73
C THR A 161 -23.69 -8.90 8.23
N ASN A 162 -24.55 -7.99 8.64
CA ASN A 162 -24.18 -6.69 9.23
C ASN A 162 -23.59 -6.86 10.63
N ALA A 163 -22.76 -5.92 11.06
CA ALA A 163 -22.16 -5.94 12.40
C ALA A 163 -22.22 -4.56 13.08
N VAL A 164 -22.30 -4.56 14.41
CA VAL A 164 -22.24 -3.37 15.25
C VAL A 164 -21.30 -3.62 16.41
N PHE A 165 -20.34 -2.73 16.59
CA PHE A 165 -19.44 -2.72 17.74
C PHE A 165 -19.74 -1.48 18.58
N THR A 166 -19.95 -1.67 19.88
CA THR A 166 -20.15 -0.57 20.84
C THR A 166 -18.97 -0.53 21.79
N TYR A 167 -18.50 0.66 22.12
CA TYR A 167 -17.29 0.89 22.88
C TYR A 167 -17.59 1.71 24.13
N SER A 168 -16.90 1.39 25.23
CA SER A 168 -16.95 2.14 26.48
C SER A 168 -15.54 2.53 26.91
N TYR A 169 -15.42 3.71 27.50
CA TYR A 169 -14.16 4.29 27.94
C TYR A 169 -14.24 4.71 29.40
N ASP A 170 -13.09 4.80 30.06
CA ASP A 170 -12.98 5.41 31.37
C ASP A 170 -12.87 6.94 31.31
N SER A 171 -12.70 7.58 32.47
CA SER A 171 -12.55 9.04 32.58
C SER A 171 -11.29 9.59 31.91
N MET A 172 -10.31 8.75 31.60
CA MET A 172 -9.08 9.09 30.89
C MET A 172 -9.17 8.76 29.38
N GLN A 173 -10.36 8.46 28.85
CA GLN A 173 -10.60 8.09 27.46
C GLN A 173 -9.84 6.81 27.01
N ARG A 174 -9.58 5.89 27.95
CA ARG A 174 -8.96 4.58 27.65
C ARG A 174 -10.06 3.55 27.42
N LEU A 175 -9.86 2.66 26.46
CA LEU A 175 -10.85 1.64 26.12
C LEU A 175 -11.02 0.65 27.29
N VAL A 176 -12.27 0.44 27.71
CA VAL A 176 -12.63 -0.47 28.82
C VAL A 176 -13.45 -1.65 28.32
N MET A 177 -14.25 -1.48 27.27
CA MET A 177 -15.12 -2.54 26.79
C MET A 177 -15.41 -2.43 25.30
N ILE A 178 -15.44 -3.58 24.62
CA ILE A 178 -15.99 -3.73 23.27
C ILE A 178 -17.15 -4.73 23.33
N ILE A 179 -18.33 -4.30 22.86
CA ILE A 179 -19.53 -5.12 22.78
C ILE A 179 -19.83 -5.42 21.30
N PRO A 180 -19.46 -6.61 20.80
CA PRO A 180 -19.73 -7.05 19.43
C PRO A 180 -21.16 -7.62 19.24
N LYS A 181 -21.82 -7.20 18.17
CA LYS A 181 -23.08 -7.76 17.68
C LYS A 181 -22.97 -8.04 16.18
N ILE A 182 -23.09 -9.29 15.76
CA ILE A 182 -23.01 -9.71 14.35
C ILE A 182 -24.34 -10.35 13.95
N GLY A 183 -25.06 -9.71 13.04
CA GLY A 183 -26.43 -10.07 12.70
C GLY A 183 -27.34 -10.04 13.93
N ASN A 184 -27.96 -11.19 14.21
CA ASN A 184 -28.78 -11.38 15.41
C ASN A 184 -27.98 -11.92 16.61
N ALA A 185 -26.73 -12.32 16.41
CA ALA A 185 -25.89 -12.86 17.46
C ALA A 185 -25.24 -11.73 18.28
N GLN A 186 -25.60 -11.66 19.55
CA GLN A 186 -24.87 -10.88 20.54
C GLN A 186 -23.73 -11.74 21.08
N LEU A 187 -22.47 -11.35 20.85
CA LEU A 187 -21.30 -12.10 21.32
C LEU A 187 -20.83 -11.56 22.68
N LEU A 188 -19.92 -12.30 23.33
CA LEU A 188 -19.40 -11.94 24.64
C LEU A 188 -18.65 -10.59 24.59
N PRO A 189 -18.88 -9.68 25.54
CA PRO A 189 -18.09 -8.45 25.67
C PRO A 189 -16.61 -8.76 25.90
N LEU A 190 -15.75 -7.92 25.33
CA LEU A 190 -14.31 -7.91 25.60
C LEU A 190 -14.02 -6.79 26.58
N GLU A 191 -13.56 -7.13 27.78
CA GLU A 191 -13.22 -6.17 28.84
C GLU A 191 -11.73 -5.87 28.87
N PHE A 192 -11.37 -4.63 29.17
CA PHE A 192 -10.01 -4.14 29.26
C PHE A 192 -9.85 -3.29 30.52
N SER A 193 -8.72 -3.43 31.19
CA SER A 193 -8.34 -2.55 32.28
C SER A 193 -6.88 -2.16 32.15
N THR A 194 -6.56 -0.97 32.62
CA THR A 194 -5.20 -0.41 32.55
C THR A 194 -4.82 0.20 33.89
N ASN A 195 -3.58 -0.07 34.30
CA ASN A 195 -3.02 0.47 35.53
C ASN A 195 -2.97 2.00 35.44
N LEU A 196 -3.52 2.69 36.45
CA LEU A 196 -3.60 4.15 36.48
C LEU A 196 -2.24 4.85 36.65
N THR A 197 -1.23 4.15 37.15
CA THR A 197 0.11 4.70 37.41
C THR A 197 1.11 4.40 36.31
N THR A 198 1.05 3.20 35.72
CA THR A 198 2.01 2.76 34.69
C THR A 198 1.43 2.78 33.27
N GLY A 199 0.10 2.83 33.12
CA GLY A 199 -0.57 2.75 31.81
C GLY A 199 -0.60 1.35 31.19
N ARG A 200 -0.02 0.34 31.84
CA ARG A 200 0.01 -1.02 31.32
C ARG A 200 -1.37 -1.67 31.35
N LYS A 201 -1.63 -2.56 30.39
CA LYS A 201 -2.83 -3.41 30.38
C LYS A 201 -2.76 -4.37 31.57
N GLU A 202 -3.79 -4.36 32.40
CA GLU A 202 -3.99 -5.27 33.54
C GLU A 202 -5.01 -6.37 33.23
N GLN A 203 -5.90 -6.13 32.27
CA GLN A 203 -6.88 -7.11 31.82
C GLN A 203 -7.08 -7.02 30.30
N ILE A 204 -7.16 -8.20 29.66
CA ILE A 204 -7.48 -8.39 28.24
C ILE A 204 -8.51 -9.51 28.16
N GLY A 205 -9.79 -9.15 27.97
CA GLY A 205 -10.90 -10.10 28.04
C GLY A 205 -10.92 -10.84 29.39
N PRO A 206 -10.89 -12.19 29.40
CA PRO A 206 -10.84 -12.97 30.63
C PRO A 206 -9.45 -13.02 31.28
N PHE A 207 -8.41 -12.55 30.60
CA PHE A 207 -7.02 -12.68 31.07
C PHE A 207 -6.58 -11.48 31.90
N ARG A 208 -5.97 -11.74 33.05
CA ARG A 208 -5.25 -10.76 33.87
C ARG A 208 -3.77 -10.75 33.51
N CYS A 209 -3.22 -9.55 33.35
CA CYS A 209 -1.83 -9.31 32.97
C CYS A 209 -1.12 -8.59 34.13
N TYR A 210 0.00 -9.13 34.60
CA TYR A 210 0.81 -8.48 35.63
C TYR A 210 2.28 -8.89 35.52
N GLU A 211 3.17 -8.06 36.06
CA GLU A 211 4.58 -8.40 36.22
C GLU A 211 4.82 -9.05 37.57
N ARG A 212 5.47 -10.20 37.55
CA ARG A 212 5.95 -10.86 38.77
C ARG A 212 7.34 -10.37 39.15
N LEU A 213 8.19 -10.14 38.15
CA LEU A 213 9.53 -9.58 38.26
C LEU A 213 9.72 -8.57 37.12
N HIS A 214 10.71 -7.69 37.20
CA HIS A 214 10.98 -6.69 36.15
C HIS A 214 11.20 -7.31 34.76
N ASN A 215 11.69 -8.54 34.70
CA ASN A 215 11.92 -9.28 33.47
C ASN A 215 10.92 -10.42 33.25
N GLU A 216 9.89 -10.57 34.09
CA GLU A 216 8.91 -11.66 34.01
C GLU A 216 7.47 -11.15 34.10
N SER A 217 6.72 -11.37 33.03
CA SER A 217 5.30 -11.03 32.92
C SER A 217 4.43 -12.27 32.84
N ILE A 218 3.26 -12.23 33.47
CA ILE A 218 2.28 -13.32 33.49
C ILE A 218 0.94 -12.84 32.92
N ILE A 219 0.34 -13.66 32.06
CA ILE A 219 -1.01 -13.48 31.53
C ILE A 219 -1.83 -14.71 31.90
N SER A 220 -2.95 -14.59 32.61
CA SER A 220 -3.73 -15.75 33.06
C SER A 220 -5.22 -15.46 33.23
N ASP A 221 -6.06 -16.43 32.87
CA ASP A 221 -7.52 -16.43 33.11
C ASP A 221 -7.93 -17.36 34.28
N GLY A 222 -6.95 -17.91 34.99
CA GLY A 222 -7.13 -18.89 36.07
C GLY A 222 -7.15 -20.36 35.62
N VAL A 223 -7.37 -20.65 34.33
CA VAL A 223 -7.28 -22.01 33.76
C VAL A 223 -5.95 -22.19 33.03
N ALA A 224 -5.60 -21.21 32.21
CA ALA A 224 -4.32 -21.10 31.54
C ALA A 224 -3.50 -19.95 32.12
N SER A 225 -2.18 -20.12 32.11
CA SER A 225 -1.23 -19.07 32.42
C SER A 225 -0.07 -19.09 31.43
N VAL A 226 0.28 -17.92 30.93
CA VAL A 226 1.44 -17.68 30.07
C VAL A 226 2.46 -16.92 30.89
N THR A 227 3.63 -17.53 31.13
CA THR A 227 4.76 -16.88 31.77
C THR A 227 5.79 -16.52 30.72
N ARG A 228 6.19 -15.25 30.65
CA ARG A 228 7.18 -14.75 29.69
C ARG A 228 8.34 -14.10 30.42
N GLN A 229 9.55 -14.44 30.02
CA GLN A 229 10.78 -13.79 30.49
C GLN A 229 11.53 -13.12 29.34
N ILE A 230 12.03 -11.93 29.60
CA ILE A 230 12.88 -11.16 28.69
C ILE A 230 14.34 -11.14 29.15
N ASP A 231 15.26 -10.97 28.21
CA ASP A 231 16.68 -10.74 28.50
C ASP A 231 16.99 -9.26 28.78
N SER A 232 18.27 -8.95 29.03
CA SER A 232 18.73 -7.57 29.31
C SER A 232 18.62 -6.62 28.11
N LEU A 233 18.37 -7.13 26.91
CA LEU A 233 18.11 -6.36 25.70
C LEU A 233 16.61 -6.30 25.37
N TYR A 234 15.74 -6.69 26.32
CA TYR A 234 14.28 -6.73 26.18
C TYR A 234 13.80 -7.68 25.07
N ARG A 235 14.58 -8.70 24.73
CA ARG A 235 14.21 -9.75 23.77
C ARG A 235 13.58 -10.93 24.51
N LEU A 236 12.70 -11.65 23.83
CA LEU A 236 12.06 -12.85 24.39
C LEU A 236 13.12 -13.91 24.68
N LYS A 237 13.32 -14.28 25.94
CA LYS A 237 14.25 -15.36 26.32
C LYS A 237 13.53 -16.69 26.51
N PHE A 238 12.37 -16.64 27.15
CA PHE A 238 11.62 -17.81 27.57
C PHE A 238 10.12 -17.48 27.57
N LEU A 239 9.30 -18.43 27.14
CA LEU A 239 7.85 -18.39 27.33
C LEU A 239 7.33 -19.79 27.61
N SER A 240 6.47 -19.92 28.62
CA SER A 240 5.83 -21.17 29.00
C SER A 240 4.31 -20.97 29.10
N ILE A 241 3.54 -21.95 28.63
CA ILE A 241 2.08 -22.00 28.74
C ILE A 241 1.73 -23.21 29.59
N VAL A 242 1.01 -22.93 30.68
CA VAL A 242 0.47 -23.93 31.60
C VAL A 242 -1.04 -23.89 31.50
N ILE A 243 -1.67 -25.03 31.21
CA ILE A 243 -3.14 -25.17 31.14
C ILE A 243 -3.55 -26.29 32.10
N SER A 244 -4.52 -26.01 32.98
CA SER A 244 -4.97 -27.00 33.99
C SER A 244 -3.80 -27.63 34.75
N ASP A 245 -2.88 -26.79 35.24
CA ASP A 245 -1.65 -27.15 35.97
C ASP A 245 -0.65 -28.04 35.20
N LYS A 246 -0.79 -28.16 33.87
CA LYS A 246 0.16 -28.88 33.01
C LYS A 246 0.92 -27.89 32.13
N GLU A 247 2.25 -27.90 32.18
CA GLU A 247 3.08 -27.21 31.18
C GLU A 247 2.91 -27.92 29.82
N VAL A 248 2.14 -27.31 28.92
CA VAL A 248 1.79 -27.88 27.61
C VAL A 248 2.73 -27.41 26.50
N TYR A 249 3.30 -26.21 26.66
CA TYR A 249 4.16 -25.56 25.69
C TYR A 249 5.24 -24.75 26.39
N ARG A 250 6.46 -24.79 25.87
CA ARG A 250 7.53 -23.86 26.23
C ARG A 250 8.39 -23.54 25.01
N ILE A 251 8.86 -22.31 24.89
CA ILE A 251 9.87 -21.89 23.94
C ILE A 251 11.04 -21.20 24.64
N ASP A 252 12.25 -21.68 24.38
CA ASP A 252 13.52 -21.08 24.80
C ASP A 252 14.22 -20.49 23.56
N MET A 253 14.70 -19.25 23.66
CA MET A 253 15.28 -18.50 22.54
C MET A 253 16.74 -18.14 22.79
N GLN A 254 17.56 -18.20 21.74
CA GLN A 254 18.93 -17.71 21.73
C GLN A 254 19.15 -16.77 20.55
N TYR A 255 20.04 -15.80 20.75
CA TYR A 255 20.34 -14.76 19.78
C TYR A 255 21.85 -14.61 19.62
N ASP A 256 22.27 -14.13 18.46
CA ASP A 256 23.64 -13.68 18.24
C ASP A 256 23.87 -12.23 18.70
N ASN A 257 25.09 -11.74 18.46
CA ASN A 257 25.49 -10.37 18.78
C ASN A 257 24.89 -9.31 17.82
N ARG A 258 24.21 -9.73 16.75
CA ARG A 258 23.50 -8.88 15.79
C ARG A 258 21.98 -8.85 16.07
N ASN A 259 21.53 -9.43 17.17
CA ASN A 259 20.12 -9.61 17.55
C ASN A 259 19.32 -10.60 16.67
N ALA A 260 19.99 -11.40 15.85
CA ALA A 260 19.32 -12.44 15.08
C ALA A 260 19.12 -13.70 15.92
N VAL A 261 17.95 -14.33 15.81
CA VAL A 261 17.63 -15.61 16.48
C VAL A 261 18.53 -16.71 15.95
N THR A 262 19.38 -17.30 16.79
CA THR A 262 20.26 -18.43 16.39
C THR A 262 19.66 -19.78 16.74
N GLN A 263 18.81 -19.84 17.77
CA GLN A 263 18.14 -21.07 18.16
C GLN A 263 16.75 -20.78 18.73
N SER A 264 15.78 -21.58 18.33
CA SER A 264 14.51 -21.74 19.02
C SER A 264 14.40 -23.19 19.50
N LYS A 265 14.07 -23.39 20.77
CA LYS A 265 13.87 -24.70 21.37
C LYS A 265 12.47 -24.77 21.94
N ILE A 266 11.62 -25.53 21.26
CA ILE A 266 10.20 -25.68 21.59
C ILE A 266 9.99 -27.02 22.28
N TYR A 267 9.45 -26.98 23.49
CA TYR A 267 8.90 -28.13 24.19
C TYR A 267 7.38 -28.14 24.02
N MET A 268 6.83 -29.31 23.71
CA MET A 268 5.39 -29.50 23.60
C MET A 268 4.98 -30.88 24.11
N LYS A 269 3.84 -30.95 24.79
CA LYS A 269 3.25 -32.21 25.26
C LYS A 269 2.12 -32.62 24.33
N HIS A 270 2.22 -33.80 23.71
CA HIS A 270 1.23 -34.32 22.78
C HIS A 270 0.93 -35.79 23.07
N LEU A 271 -0.34 -36.14 23.34
CA LEU A 271 -0.78 -37.50 23.70
C LEU A 271 0.05 -38.13 24.84
N GLY A 272 0.37 -37.34 25.87
CA GLY A 272 1.17 -37.80 27.02
C GLY A 272 2.68 -37.93 26.75
N VAL A 273 3.15 -37.73 25.52
CA VAL A 273 4.57 -37.76 25.16
C VAL A 273 5.11 -36.32 25.07
N SER A 274 6.21 -36.07 25.77
CA SER A 274 6.98 -34.83 25.65
C SER A 274 7.83 -34.86 24.38
N LYS A 275 7.63 -33.88 23.50
CA LYS A 275 8.43 -33.66 22.29
C LYS A 275 9.24 -32.37 22.46
N VAL A 276 10.51 -32.41 22.04
CA VAL A 276 11.36 -31.22 21.99
C VAL A 276 11.80 -31.02 20.55
N ARG A 277 11.53 -29.84 19.99
CA ARG A 277 11.95 -29.42 18.66
C ARG A 277 12.99 -28.31 18.82
N VAL A 278 14.22 -28.60 18.43
CA VAL A 278 15.29 -27.60 18.34
C VAL A 278 15.40 -27.17 16.88
N GLN A 279 15.46 -25.87 16.65
CA GLN A 279 15.68 -25.27 15.34
C GLN A 279 16.84 -24.28 15.49
N ASN A 280 17.92 -24.52 14.77
CA ASN A 280 19.08 -23.63 14.69
C ASN A 280 19.03 -22.87 13.37
N TYR A 281 19.31 -21.58 13.41
CA TYR A 281 19.28 -20.71 12.24
C TYR A 281 20.66 -20.12 12.00
N SER A 282 21.04 -20.02 10.73
CA SER A 282 22.29 -19.38 10.29
C SER A 282 21.97 -18.34 9.23
N TYR A 283 22.72 -17.23 9.28
CA TYR A 283 22.53 -16.07 8.41
C TYR A 283 23.81 -15.75 7.66
N ASP A 284 23.68 -15.14 6.48
CA ASP A 284 24.83 -14.57 5.78
C ASP A 284 25.29 -13.24 6.41
N GLU A 285 26.35 -12.65 5.85
CA GLU A 285 26.92 -11.40 6.33
C GLU A 285 25.94 -10.21 6.23
N ASP A 286 24.95 -10.30 5.32
CA ASP A 286 23.92 -9.30 5.10
C ASP A 286 22.65 -9.55 5.94
N GLY A 287 22.60 -10.63 6.73
CA GLY A 287 21.46 -10.98 7.59
C GLY A 287 20.36 -11.78 6.90
N GLN A 288 20.63 -12.36 5.73
CA GLN A 288 19.66 -13.23 5.03
C GLN A 288 19.74 -14.65 5.62
N LEU A 289 18.59 -15.30 5.82
CA LEU A 289 18.56 -16.68 6.34
C LEU A 289 19.18 -17.65 5.32
N VAL A 290 20.28 -18.33 5.65
CA VAL A 290 20.93 -19.29 4.72
C VAL A 290 20.66 -20.74 5.07
N GLU A 291 20.44 -21.05 6.34
CA GLU A 291 20.23 -22.43 6.78
C GLU A 291 19.36 -22.48 8.03
N MET A 292 18.48 -23.49 8.07
CA MET A 292 17.75 -23.87 9.27
C MET A 292 17.92 -25.38 9.48
N VAL A 293 18.45 -25.76 10.65
CA VAL A 293 18.72 -27.15 11.03
C VAL A 293 17.91 -27.52 12.27
N GLY A 294 17.15 -28.60 12.18
CA GLY A 294 16.42 -29.17 13.31
C GLY A 294 15.93 -30.57 12.96
N ARG A 295 14.65 -30.85 13.25
CA ARG A 295 13.95 -31.99 12.61
C ARG A 295 13.96 -31.84 11.09
N ASP A 296 13.79 -30.59 10.64
CA ASP A 296 13.80 -30.19 9.25
C ASP A 296 15.16 -29.60 8.87
N HIS A 297 15.59 -29.74 7.63
CA HIS A 297 16.83 -29.16 7.12
C HIS A 297 16.54 -28.35 5.87
N TRP A 298 16.67 -27.03 6.01
CA TRP A 298 16.47 -26.06 4.95
C TRP A 298 17.77 -25.35 4.63
N LYS A 299 18.09 -25.19 3.34
CA LYS A 299 19.16 -24.30 2.87
C LYS A 299 18.65 -23.36 1.79
N PHE A 300 19.09 -22.11 1.85
CA PHE A 300 18.70 -21.06 0.91
C PHE A 300 19.95 -20.42 0.33
N HIS A 301 19.94 -20.21 -0.99
CA HIS A 301 21.02 -19.51 -1.69
C HIS A 301 20.45 -18.29 -2.40
N TYR A 302 21.21 -17.19 -2.34
CA TYR A 302 20.82 -15.90 -2.89
C TYR A 302 21.80 -15.44 -3.97
N ASP A 303 21.29 -14.73 -4.97
CA ASP A 303 22.14 -14.04 -5.95
C ASP A 303 22.75 -12.74 -5.39
N VAL A 304 23.43 -11.97 -6.23
CA VAL A 304 24.08 -10.69 -5.85
C VAL A 304 23.09 -9.57 -5.53
N ASN A 305 21.86 -9.63 -6.05
CA ASN A 305 20.79 -8.68 -5.69
C ASN A 305 20.02 -9.14 -4.45
N GLY A 306 20.16 -10.40 -4.05
CA GLY A 306 19.47 -11.05 -2.95
C GLY A 306 18.17 -11.74 -3.37
N ASN A 307 18.00 -12.13 -4.63
CA ASN A 307 16.91 -13.03 -5.03
C ASN A 307 17.21 -14.44 -4.50
N MET A 308 16.22 -15.14 -3.94
CA MET A 308 16.37 -16.57 -3.63
C MET A 308 16.42 -17.35 -4.95
N VAL A 309 17.53 -18.03 -5.22
CA VAL A 309 17.77 -18.78 -6.47
C VAL A 309 17.72 -20.30 -6.27
N THR A 310 17.96 -20.76 -5.06
CA THR A 310 17.86 -22.17 -4.70
C THR A 310 17.27 -22.30 -3.31
N MET A 311 16.28 -23.17 -3.19
CA MET A 311 15.73 -23.66 -1.93
C MET A 311 15.98 -25.16 -1.83
N GLN A 312 16.58 -25.62 -0.74
CA GLN A 312 16.80 -27.04 -0.49
C GLN A 312 16.03 -27.48 0.76
N TYR A 313 15.27 -28.56 0.65
CA TYR A 313 14.54 -29.18 1.75
C TYR A 313 14.88 -30.66 1.84
N MET A 314 15.41 -31.12 2.98
CA MET A 314 15.78 -32.53 3.19
C MET A 314 16.70 -33.09 2.09
N GLY A 315 17.64 -32.27 1.61
CA GLY A 315 18.53 -32.64 0.51
C GLY A 315 17.95 -32.40 -0.89
N ASN A 316 16.63 -32.32 -1.05
CA ASN A 316 15.98 -32.04 -2.33
C ASN A 316 16.13 -30.57 -2.71
N LYS A 317 16.72 -30.31 -3.87
CA LYS A 317 17.00 -28.96 -4.38
C LYS A 317 15.89 -28.51 -5.32
N ILE A 318 15.36 -27.31 -5.12
CA ILE A 318 14.41 -26.62 -5.99
C ILE A 318 15.08 -25.33 -6.45
N ASP A 319 15.22 -25.18 -7.77
CA ASP A 319 15.79 -23.99 -8.38
C ASP A 319 14.69 -22.96 -8.70
N ILE A 320 14.99 -21.69 -8.46
CA ILE A 320 14.07 -20.56 -8.66
C ILE A 320 14.72 -19.62 -9.67
N GLN A 321 14.03 -19.37 -10.77
CA GLN A 321 14.56 -18.53 -11.85
C GLN A 321 13.94 -17.15 -11.80
N HIS A 322 14.80 -16.14 -12.00
CA HIS A 322 14.42 -14.73 -12.06
C HIS A 322 14.94 -14.07 -13.33
N VAL A 323 14.23 -13.06 -13.81
CA VAL A 323 14.65 -12.20 -14.93
C VAL A 323 14.96 -10.78 -14.46
N THR A 324 15.36 -9.92 -15.41
CA THR A 324 15.66 -8.51 -15.15
C THR A 324 14.52 -7.83 -14.38
N GLY A 325 14.88 -7.10 -13.32
CA GLY A 325 13.90 -6.48 -12.42
C GLY A 325 13.48 -7.36 -11.25
N ASP A 326 14.26 -8.41 -10.96
CA ASP A 326 14.06 -9.31 -9.81
C ASP A 326 12.67 -9.97 -9.84
N ARG A 327 12.23 -10.36 -11.05
CA ARG A 327 10.91 -10.93 -11.33
C ARG A 327 11.03 -12.44 -11.46
N ILE A 328 10.21 -13.19 -10.72
CA ILE A 328 10.16 -14.65 -10.81
C ILE A 328 9.66 -15.13 -12.18
N VAL A 329 10.23 -16.24 -12.65
CA VAL A 329 9.81 -16.95 -13.86
C VAL A 329 9.40 -18.39 -13.56
N SER A 330 10.11 -19.06 -12.65
CA SER A 330 9.76 -20.42 -12.26
C SER A 330 10.19 -20.73 -10.83
N PHE A 331 9.48 -21.69 -10.23
CA PHE A 331 9.82 -22.34 -8.99
C PHE A 331 9.83 -23.85 -9.24
N GLY A 332 11.03 -24.43 -9.36
CA GLY A 332 11.21 -25.76 -9.92
C GLY A 332 10.62 -25.84 -11.33
N GLU A 333 9.69 -26.77 -11.53
CA GLU A 333 8.96 -26.94 -12.79
C GLU A 333 7.71 -26.06 -12.90
N THR A 334 7.32 -25.35 -11.82
CA THR A 334 6.11 -24.53 -11.80
C THR A 334 6.38 -23.16 -12.43
N PRO A 335 5.75 -22.80 -13.56
CA PRO A 335 5.93 -21.49 -14.18
C PRO A 335 5.16 -20.39 -13.45
N TYR A 336 5.74 -19.19 -13.43
CA TYR A 336 5.14 -17.96 -12.93
C TYR A 336 5.06 -16.95 -14.08
N VAL A 337 3.94 -16.23 -14.17
CA VAL A 337 3.74 -15.17 -15.18
C VAL A 337 3.36 -13.87 -14.49
N LEU A 338 4.04 -12.79 -14.87
CA LEU A 338 3.78 -11.45 -14.38
C LEU A 338 3.21 -10.57 -15.49
N ASP A 339 2.34 -9.62 -15.13
CA ASP A 339 1.87 -8.58 -16.05
C ASP A 339 2.86 -7.40 -16.21
N GLY A 340 2.49 -6.40 -17.00
CA GLY A 340 3.30 -5.19 -17.19
C GLY A 340 3.51 -4.35 -15.92
N ARG A 341 2.63 -4.48 -14.92
CA ARG A 341 2.75 -3.88 -13.58
C ARG A 341 3.66 -4.70 -12.67
N GLY A 342 4.10 -5.88 -13.09
CA GLY A 342 4.85 -6.80 -12.24
C GLY A 342 3.99 -7.57 -11.24
N PHE A 343 2.67 -7.67 -11.43
CA PHE A 343 1.83 -8.53 -10.58
C PHE A 343 1.90 -9.95 -11.07
N VAL A 344 2.06 -10.93 -10.17
CA VAL A 344 2.01 -12.35 -10.52
C VAL A 344 0.57 -12.74 -10.83
N ILE A 345 0.24 -12.95 -12.11
CA ILE A 345 -1.12 -13.25 -12.59
C ILE A 345 -1.36 -14.76 -12.81
N GLN A 346 -0.30 -15.56 -12.78
CA GLN A 346 -0.38 -17.01 -12.91
C GLN A 346 0.74 -17.71 -12.12
N ARG A 347 0.36 -18.80 -11.46
CA ARG A 347 1.25 -19.73 -10.75
C ARG A 347 0.87 -21.15 -11.15
N GLY A 348 1.64 -21.77 -12.05
CA GLY A 348 1.27 -23.05 -12.67
C GLY A 348 -0.09 -22.98 -13.35
N GLU A 349 -1.04 -23.77 -12.85
CA GLU A 349 -2.44 -23.80 -13.33
C GLU A 349 -3.34 -22.76 -12.65
N GLU A 350 -2.91 -22.18 -11.53
CA GLU A 350 -3.66 -21.16 -10.82
C GLU A 350 -3.57 -19.82 -11.55
N ARG A 351 -4.66 -19.07 -11.52
CA ARG A 351 -4.79 -17.72 -12.08
C ARG A 351 -5.23 -16.76 -10.99
N LEU A 352 -4.63 -15.57 -11.01
CA LEU A 352 -4.80 -14.53 -9.98
C LEU A 352 -5.25 -13.23 -10.64
N VAL A 353 -6.31 -12.62 -10.10
CA VAL A 353 -6.89 -11.39 -10.62
C VAL A 353 -6.79 -10.30 -9.55
N TYR A 354 -6.22 -9.17 -9.94
CA TYR A 354 -6.02 -8.02 -9.05
C TYR A 354 -6.80 -6.81 -9.53
N ASN A 355 -7.30 -6.02 -8.59
CA ASN A 355 -7.75 -4.67 -8.88
C ASN A 355 -6.57 -3.70 -9.02
N THR A 356 -6.86 -2.46 -9.41
CA THR A 356 -5.85 -1.39 -9.55
C THR A 356 -5.26 -0.93 -8.21
N LYS A 357 -5.84 -1.30 -7.06
CA LYS A 357 -5.26 -1.11 -5.73
C LYS A 357 -4.29 -2.23 -5.31
N ARG A 358 -3.89 -3.12 -6.22
CA ARG A 358 -3.00 -4.28 -5.96
C ARG A 358 -3.63 -5.38 -5.09
N GLN A 359 -4.93 -5.30 -4.82
CA GLN A 359 -5.64 -6.27 -4.01
C GLN A 359 -6.05 -7.47 -4.86
N LEU A 360 -5.80 -8.69 -4.37
CA LEU A 360 -6.26 -9.91 -5.01
C LEU A 360 -7.77 -10.00 -4.87
N THR A 361 -8.52 -9.88 -5.96
CA THR A 361 -9.99 -9.92 -5.94
C THR A 361 -10.54 -11.28 -6.31
N ARG A 362 -9.76 -12.12 -7.03
CA ARG A 362 -10.16 -13.47 -7.37
C ARG A 362 -8.96 -14.39 -7.60
N ALA A 363 -9.05 -15.62 -7.12
CA ALA A 363 -8.09 -16.69 -7.41
C ALA A 363 -8.84 -17.95 -7.84
N PHE A 364 -8.40 -18.56 -8.94
CA PHE A 364 -9.05 -19.77 -9.44
C PHE A 364 -8.08 -20.74 -10.09
N ARG A 365 -8.40 -22.03 -9.96
CA ARG A 365 -7.75 -23.13 -10.67
C ARG A 365 -8.84 -23.97 -11.31
N VAL A 366 -8.80 -24.08 -12.64
CA VAL A 366 -9.86 -24.71 -13.43
C VAL A 366 -10.12 -26.13 -12.93
N GLY A 367 -11.38 -26.45 -12.62
CA GLY A 367 -11.79 -27.76 -12.10
C GLY A 367 -11.46 -28.02 -10.62
N ARG A 368 -10.85 -27.06 -9.90
CA ARG A 368 -10.47 -27.19 -8.48
C ARG A 368 -11.21 -26.21 -7.58
N TYR A 369 -11.01 -24.89 -7.76
CA TYR A 369 -11.65 -23.85 -6.97
C TYR A 369 -11.75 -22.53 -7.73
N ASP A 370 -12.62 -21.66 -7.24
CA ASP A 370 -12.87 -20.31 -7.74
C ASP A 370 -13.31 -19.46 -6.54
N ILE A 371 -12.47 -18.51 -6.12
CA ILE A 371 -12.63 -17.80 -4.85
C ILE A 371 -12.58 -16.30 -5.12
N ASP A 372 -13.59 -15.59 -4.62
CA ASP A 372 -13.68 -14.13 -4.67
C ASP A 372 -13.33 -13.53 -3.30
N TYR A 373 -12.62 -12.40 -3.33
CA TYR A 373 -12.19 -11.64 -2.16
C TYR A 373 -12.69 -10.20 -2.23
N TYR A 374 -13.20 -9.70 -1.10
CA TYR A 374 -13.68 -8.33 -0.96
C TYR A 374 -13.04 -7.66 0.25
N TYR A 375 -12.79 -6.35 0.13
CA TYR A 375 -12.01 -5.57 1.09
C TYR A 375 -12.86 -4.44 1.67
N ASP A 376 -12.45 -3.88 2.80
CA ASP A 376 -13.04 -2.65 3.32
C ASP A 376 -12.28 -1.39 2.87
N GLY A 377 -12.76 -0.21 3.29
CA GLY A 377 -12.18 1.08 2.90
C GLY A 377 -10.75 1.32 3.42
N ARG A 378 -10.26 0.48 4.36
CA ARG A 378 -8.88 0.50 4.85
C ARG A 378 -7.98 -0.51 4.14
N GLY A 379 -8.54 -1.27 3.20
CA GLY A 379 -7.81 -2.29 2.45
C GLY A 379 -7.62 -3.60 3.19
N ARG A 380 -8.43 -3.89 4.22
CA ARG A 380 -8.39 -5.16 4.96
C ARG A 380 -9.31 -6.18 4.28
N LEU A 381 -8.93 -7.46 4.25
CA LEU A 381 -9.80 -8.51 3.73
C LEU A 381 -11.05 -8.60 4.62
N SER A 382 -12.23 -8.35 4.05
CA SER A 382 -13.50 -8.34 4.78
C SER A 382 -14.37 -9.55 4.45
N VAL A 383 -14.28 -10.08 3.22
CA VAL A 383 -15.08 -11.22 2.78
C VAL A 383 -14.26 -12.17 1.91
N ARG A 384 -14.36 -13.46 2.19
CA ARG A 384 -13.94 -14.56 1.33
C ARG A 384 -15.16 -15.37 0.91
N LYS A 385 -15.36 -15.55 -0.40
CA LYS A 385 -16.45 -16.34 -0.96
C LYS A 385 -15.90 -17.43 -1.87
N ASP A 386 -16.25 -18.68 -1.61
CA ASP A 386 -15.83 -19.80 -2.45
C ASP A 386 -16.82 -20.13 -3.58
N ASN A 387 -16.46 -21.12 -4.38
CA ASN A 387 -17.19 -21.58 -5.56
C ASN A 387 -18.52 -22.26 -5.24
N VAL A 388 -18.72 -22.71 -4.01
CA VAL A 388 -19.96 -23.37 -3.54
C VAL A 388 -20.90 -22.34 -2.88
N GLY A 389 -20.44 -21.09 -2.73
CA GLY A 389 -21.22 -19.99 -2.16
C GLY A 389 -21.09 -19.89 -0.65
N ASN A 390 -20.14 -20.58 -0.03
CA ASN A 390 -19.82 -20.39 1.38
C ASN A 390 -19.06 -19.07 1.54
N VAL A 391 -19.49 -18.26 2.51
CA VAL A 391 -19.02 -16.89 2.72
C VAL A 391 -18.53 -16.69 4.14
N THR A 392 -17.25 -16.39 4.26
CA THR A 392 -16.60 -16.04 5.53
C THR A 392 -16.35 -14.53 5.59
N GLN A 393 -16.84 -13.88 6.63
CA GLN A 393 -16.62 -12.46 6.91
C GLN A 393 -15.61 -12.28 8.04
N PHE A 394 -14.73 -11.29 7.88
CA PHE A 394 -13.70 -10.91 8.84
C PHE A 394 -13.98 -9.50 9.39
N PHE A 395 -13.90 -9.35 10.70
CA PHE A 395 -14.15 -8.08 11.39
C PHE A 395 -12.98 -7.71 12.32
N TYR A 396 -12.73 -6.41 12.42
CA TYR A 396 -11.52 -5.82 13.02
C TYR A 396 -11.91 -4.81 14.10
N ALA A 397 -12.46 -5.31 15.20
CA ALA A 397 -13.12 -4.49 16.23
C ALA A 397 -12.18 -3.67 17.11
N ASP A 398 -10.91 -4.08 17.24
CA ASP A 398 -9.93 -3.39 18.08
C ASP A 398 -9.42 -2.11 17.39
N THR A 399 -9.63 -0.97 18.05
CA THR A 399 -9.23 0.35 17.54
C THR A 399 -7.73 0.62 17.72
N GLU A 400 -7.07 -0.04 18.67
CA GLU A 400 -5.62 0.07 18.88
C GLU A 400 -4.85 -0.80 17.88
N GLN A 401 -5.46 -1.89 17.42
CA GLN A 401 -4.89 -2.84 16.46
C GLN A 401 -5.78 -2.99 15.22
N PRO A 402 -5.86 -1.96 14.35
CA PRO A 402 -6.85 -1.89 13.28
C PRO A 402 -6.71 -2.96 12.19
N PHE A 403 -5.59 -3.70 12.13
CA PHE A 403 -5.36 -4.76 11.13
C PHE A 403 -5.47 -6.18 11.71
N SER A 404 -5.66 -6.33 13.02
CA SER A 404 -5.86 -7.64 13.64
C SER A 404 -7.33 -8.07 13.54
N VAL A 405 -7.59 -9.26 12.97
CA VAL A 405 -8.94 -9.81 12.92
C VAL A 405 -9.38 -10.21 14.32
N THR A 406 -10.49 -9.67 14.81
CA THR A 406 -11.01 -10.02 16.14
C THR A 406 -12.21 -10.95 16.08
N HIS A 407 -13.02 -10.88 15.01
CA HIS A 407 -14.19 -11.75 14.86
C HIS A 407 -14.28 -12.28 13.43
N ILE A 408 -14.68 -13.54 13.29
CA ILE A 408 -14.96 -14.20 12.02
C ILE A 408 -16.37 -14.77 12.07
N TYR A 409 -17.12 -14.59 11.00
CA TYR A 409 -18.47 -15.12 10.86
C TYR A 409 -18.63 -15.89 9.56
N ASN A 410 -19.13 -17.11 9.65
CA ASN A 410 -19.48 -17.91 8.48
C ASN A 410 -21.00 -17.83 8.25
N ASN A 411 -21.41 -17.36 7.07
CA ASN A 411 -22.82 -17.17 6.72
C ASN A 411 -23.53 -18.49 6.35
N ALA A 412 -22.80 -19.56 6.05
CA ALA A 412 -23.39 -20.85 5.67
C ALA A 412 -23.85 -21.66 6.90
N ASP A 413 -23.06 -21.69 7.98
CA ASP A 413 -23.34 -22.47 9.19
C ASP A 413 -23.57 -21.60 10.44
N GLY A 414 -23.47 -20.27 10.33
CA GLY A 414 -23.61 -19.35 11.45
C GLY A 414 -22.47 -19.40 12.47
N ARG A 415 -21.35 -20.07 12.13
CA ARG A 415 -20.19 -20.21 13.02
C ARG A 415 -19.57 -18.86 13.32
N THR A 416 -19.29 -18.64 14.60
CA THR A 416 -18.64 -17.45 15.14
C THR A 416 -17.30 -17.83 15.76
N ILE A 417 -16.26 -17.08 15.41
CA ILE A 417 -14.93 -17.21 16.00
C ILE A 417 -14.55 -15.83 16.55
N THR A 418 -14.30 -15.73 17.85
CA THR A 418 -13.67 -14.55 18.46
C THR A 418 -12.22 -14.86 18.76
N LEU A 419 -11.31 -14.01 18.28
CA LEU A 419 -9.86 -14.11 18.52
C LEU A 419 -9.44 -13.03 19.52
N MET A 420 -8.62 -13.44 20.50
CA MET A 420 -7.99 -12.52 21.44
C MET A 420 -6.47 -12.63 21.31
N TYR A 421 -5.82 -11.49 21.50
CA TYR A 421 -4.37 -11.32 21.32
C TYR A 421 -3.72 -10.94 22.64
N ASP A 422 -2.46 -11.33 22.81
CA ASP A 422 -1.66 -10.92 23.96
C ASP A 422 -1.19 -9.45 23.83
N ASP A 423 -0.42 -8.99 24.80
CA ASP A 423 0.15 -7.63 24.81
C ASP A 423 1.21 -7.37 23.72
N ARG A 424 1.65 -8.41 22.99
CA ARG A 424 2.52 -8.31 21.80
C ARG A 424 1.72 -8.37 20.49
N ASN A 425 0.39 -8.41 20.57
CA ASN A 425 -0.52 -8.60 19.43
C ASN A 425 -0.38 -9.99 18.77
N TYR A 426 -0.04 -11.03 19.55
CA TYR A 426 -0.01 -12.42 19.08
C TYR A 426 -1.29 -13.15 19.49
N PRO A 427 -1.90 -13.96 18.59
CA PRO A 427 -3.13 -14.67 18.90
C PRO A 427 -2.88 -15.67 20.04
N MET A 428 -3.70 -15.59 21.09
CA MET A 428 -3.54 -16.33 22.35
C MET A 428 -4.76 -17.21 22.66
N PHE A 429 -5.95 -16.80 22.21
CA PHE A 429 -7.19 -17.47 22.59
C PHE A 429 -8.25 -17.38 21.50
N ILE A 430 -9.03 -18.44 21.37
CA ILE A 430 -10.15 -18.58 20.45
C ILE A 430 -11.41 -18.92 21.23
N LEU A 431 -12.48 -18.19 20.97
CA LEU A 431 -13.83 -18.61 21.32
C LEU A 431 -14.57 -19.05 20.05
N LEU A 432 -14.75 -20.34 19.87
CA LEU A 432 -15.45 -20.94 18.73
C LEU A 432 -16.85 -21.35 19.18
N ASN A 433 -17.90 -20.65 18.73
CA ASN A 433 -19.30 -20.95 19.09
C ASN A 433 -19.57 -21.15 20.61
N LYS A 434 -18.78 -20.49 21.48
CA LYS A 434 -18.75 -20.58 22.96
C LYS A 434 -17.78 -21.60 23.57
N GLU A 435 -17.08 -22.39 22.75
CA GLU A 435 -16.01 -23.27 23.22
C GLU A 435 -14.67 -22.51 23.24
N SER A 436 -13.92 -22.69 24.31
CA SER A 436 -12.67 -21.99 24.59
C SER A 436 -11.48 -22.83 24.17
N PHE A 437 -10.56 -22.22 23.42
CA PHE A 437 -9.30 -22.84 23.00
C PHE A 437 -8.13 -21.87 23.19
N TYR A 438 -6.98 -22.39 23.58
CA TYR A 438 -5.74 -21.63 23.77
C TYR A 438 -4.79 -21.86 22.59
N ILE A 439 -4.13 -20.79 22.14
CA ILE A 439 -3.17 -20.85 21.03
C ILE A 439 -1.76 -20.71 21.58
N ALA A 440 -0.86 -21.61 21.18
CA ALA A 440 0.57 -21.39 21.28
C ALA A 440 1.13 -20.97 19.93
N THR A 441 1.87 -19.86 19.92
CA THR A 441 2.54 -19.31 18.74
C THR A 441 4.04 -19.54 18.79
N ASP A 442 4.69 -19.50 17.63
CA ASP A 442 6.13 -19.31 17.56
C ASP A 442 6.53 -17.88 17.97
N HIS A 443 7.83 -17.60 17.99
CA HIS A 443 8.35 -16.27 18.35
C HIS A 443 7.95 -15.16 17.37
N THR A 444 7.47 -15.50 16.17
CA THR A 444 7.00 -14.55 15.14
C THR A 444 5.49 -14.30 15.21
N GLY A 445 4.78 -14.96 16.12
CA GLY A 445 3.32 -14.85 16.27
C GLY A 445 2.53 -15.81 15.40
N SER A 446 3.18 -16.78 14.75
CA SER A 446 2.51 -17.77 13.90
C SER A 446 1.94 -18.91 14.75
N PRO A 447 0.63 -19.26 14.67
CA PRO A 447 0.03 -20.32 15.48
C PRO A 447 0.62 -21.71 15.19
N LEU A 448 1.18 -22.38 16.20
CA LEU A 448 1.74 -23.73 16.10
C LEU A 448 0.79 -24.80 16.64
N LEU A 449 0.19 -24.54 17.79
CA LEU A 449 -0.65 -25.50 18.52
C LEU A 449 -1.91 -24.82 19.01
N VAL A 450 -3.02 -25.55 18.98
CA VAL A 450 -4.29 -25.18 19.60
C VAL A 450 -4.62 -26.22 20.65
N TYR A 451 -4.90 -25.78 21.87
CA TYR A 451 -5.26 -26.61 23.01
C TYR A 451 -6.70 -26.38 23.44
N ASP A 452 -7.34 -27.41 23.98
CA ASP A 452 -8.59 -27.25 24.72
C ASP A 452 -8.34 -26.75 26.15
N VAL A 453 -9.41 -26.65 26.94
CA VAL A 453 -9.35 -26.20 28.35
C VAL A 453 -8.65 -27.17 29.30
N TYR A 454 -8.43 -28.43 28.89
CA TYR A 454 -7.78 -29.47 29.68
C TYR A 454 -6.28 -29.62 29.37
N GLY A 455 -5.81 -28.87 28.37
CA GLY A 455 -4.43 -28.87 27.88
C GLY A 455 -4.15 -29.94 26.83
N ASP A 456 -5.18 -30.51 26.20
CA ASP A 456 -5.04 -31.50 25.13
C ASP A 456 -4.97 -30.81 23.76
N VAL A 457 -4.15 -31.36 22.86
CA VAL A 457 -3.90 -30.75 21.54
C VAL A 457 -5.06 -31.05 20.60
N VAL A 458 -5.70 -29.98 20.10
CA VAL A 458 -6.79 -30.02 19.12
C VAL A 458 -6.28 -29.88 17.69
N LYS A 459 -5.21 -29.10 17.50
CA LYS A 459 -4.57 -28.84 16.20
C LYS A 459 -3.08 -28.59 16.39
N GLU A 460 -2.26 -29.15 15.50
CA GLU A 460 -0.81 -28.96 15.40
C GLU A 460 -0.47 -28.59 13.95
N ILE A 461 0.30 -27.51 13.77
CA ILE A 461 0.70 -27.00 12.46
C ILE A 461 2.22 -26.89 12.40
N HIS A 462 2.85 -27.50 11.39
CA HIS A 462 4.28 -27.35 11.10
C HIS A 462 4.46 -26.53 9.84
N ARG A 463 5.35 -25.52 9.91
CA ARG A 463 5.69 -24.66 8.78
C ARG A 463 7.18 -24.71 8.47
N GLY A 464 7.52 -24.44 7.21
CA GLY A 464 8.86 -24.05 6.80
C GLY A 464 9.19 -22.61 7.25
N PRO A 465 10.45 -22.17 7.13
CA PRO A 465 10.88 -20.85 7.58
C PRO A 465 10.10 -19.68 6.97
N TYR A 466 9.70 -19.80 5.71
CA TYR A 466 8.95 -18.78 4.97
C TYR A 466 7.42 -18.89 5.12
N GLY A 467 6.94 -19.74 6.03
CA GLY A 467 5.53 -19.83 6.40
C GLY A 467 4.72 -20.91 5.67
N HIS A 468 5.30 -21.64 4.70
CA HIS A 468 4.56 -22.70 4.00
C HIS A 468 4.22 -23.84 4.95
N VAL A 469 2.94 -24.24 4.99
CA VAL A 469 2.43 -25.32 5.85
C VAL A 469 2.87 -26.68 5.30
N LEU A 470 3.68 -27.40 6.08
CA LEU A 470 4.18 -28.74 5.77
C LEU A 470 3.27 -29.83 6.35
N PHE A 471 2.62 -29.54 7.47
CA PHE A 471 1.75 -30.48 8.18
C PHE A 471 0.67 -29.72 8.95
N ASP A 472 -0.55 -30.24 8.91
CA ASP A 472 -1.69 -29.78 9.69
C ASP A 472 -2.46 -31.00 10.18
N SER A 473 -2.51 -31.20 11.50
CA SER A 473 -3.15 -32.39 12.10
C SER A 473 -4.68 -32.36 12.04
N ASN A 474 -5.29 -31.18 11.87
CA ASN A 474 -6.74 -31.03 11.85
C ASN A 474 -7.20 -29.88 10.92
N PRO A 475 -7.17 -30.08 9.59
CA PRO A 475 -7.57 -29.06 8.63
C PRO A 475 -9.03 -28.57 8.76
N ASN A 476 -9.90 -29.35 9.40
CA ASN A 476 -11.31 -28.99 9.62
C ASN A 476 -11.49 -27.92 10.71
N PHE A 477 -10.52 -27.80 11.62
CA PHE A 477 -10.47 -26.70 12.56
C PHE A 477 -9.93 -25.45 11.83
N TYR A 478 -10.86 -24.59 11.42
CA TYR A 478 -10.56 -23.39 10.66
C TYR A 478 -9.97 -22.28 11.55
N LEU A 479 -8.68 -21.99 11.35
CA LEU A 479 -7.96 -20.88 11.97
C LEU A 479 -7.33 -20.03 10.85
N PRO A 480 -7.95 -18.89 10.47
CA PRO A 480 -7.48 -18.11 9.33
C PRO A 480 -6.24 -17.26 9.63
N VAL A 481 -6.07 -16.79 10.86
CA VAL A 481 -4.86 -16.06 11.27
C VAL A 481 -3.71 -17.06 11.34
N ASP A 482 -2.68 -16.82 10.54
CA ASP A 482 -1.61 -17.76 10.26
C ASP A 482 -0.23 -17.09 10.39
N PHE A 483 0.68 -17.34 9.44
CA PHE A 483 2.07 -16.90 9.48
C PHE A 483 2.18 -15.39 9.69
N GLN A 484 2.86 -15.00 10.77
CA GLN A 484 3.08 -13.62 11.20
C GLN A 484 1.81 -12.76 11.24
N GLY A 485 0.66 -13.36 11.59
CA GLY A 485 -0.63 -12.66 11.71
C GLY A 485 -1.37 -12.43 10.38
N GLY A 486 -0.84 -12.89 9.25
CA GLY A 486 -1.53 -12.84 7.96
C GLY A 486 -2.70 -13.81 7.88
N LEU A 487 -3.62 -13.59 6.93
CA LEU A 487 -4.79 -14.46 6.74
C LEU A 487 -4.53 -15.50 5.65
N LEU A 488 -4.39 -16.78 6.02
CA LEU A 488 -4.20 -17.88 5.08
C LEU A 488 -5.51 -18.23 4.38
N ASP A 489 -5.49 -18.28 3.05
CA ASP A 489 -6.51 -18.99 2.30
C ASP A 489 -6.12 -20.46 2.14
N PRO A 490 -6.87 -21.42 2.72
CA PRO A 490 -6.50 -22.83 2.70
C PRO A 490 -6.53 -23.47 1.31
N MET A 491 -7.22 -22.87 0.33
CA MET A 491 -7.35 -23.43 -1.02
C MET A 491 -6.20 -22.95 -1.94
N THR A 492 -5.80 -21.69 -1.81
CA THR A 492 -4.69 -21.13 -2.60
C THR A 492 -3.35 -21.30 -1.90
N GLY A 493 -3.32 -21.42 -0.58
CA GLY A 493 -2.07 -21.39 0.21
C GLY A 493 -1.39 -20.02 0.23
N LEU A 494 -2.06 -18.98 -0.27
CA LEU A 494 -1.60 -17.60 -0.22
C LEU A 494 -2.02 -16.95 1.09
N ILE A 495 -1.20 -16.01 1.57
CA ILE A 495 -1.45 -15.30 2.83
C ILE A 495 -1.72 -13.83 2.52
N HIS A 496 -2.86 -13.33 3.00
CA HIS A 496 -3.25 -11.93 2.87
C HIS A 496 -2.68 -11.10 4.02
N PHE A 497 -1.93 -10.06 3.68
CA PHE A 497 -1.46 -9.03 4.59
C PHE A 497 -2.02 -7.67 4.15
N GLY A 498 -3.15 -7.28 4.73
CA GLY A 498 -3.86 -6.07 4.30
C GLY A 498 -4.23 -6.13 2.81
N ASP A 499 -3.68 -5.21 2.02
CA ASP A 499 -3.93 -5.06 0.58
C ASP A 499 -2.95 -5.85 -0.31
N ARG A 500 -1.98 -6.56 0.27
CA ARG A 500 -0.98 -7.37 -0.46
C ARG A 500 -1.10 -8.84 -0.11
N VAL A 501 -0.68 -9.68 -1.05
CA VAL A 501 -0.69 -11.14 -0.90
C VAL A 501 0.72 -11.69 -1.01
N TYR A 502 1.04 -12.64 -0.14
CA TYR A 502 2.33 -13.28 0.00
C TYR A 502 2.25 -14.77 -0.37
N ASP A 503 3.21 -15.24 -1.15
CA ASP A 503 3.37 -16.66 -1.48
C ASP A 503 4.43 -17.28 -0.57
N SER A 504 3.96 -18.05 0.42
CA SER A 504 4.79 -18.71 1.41
C SER A 504 5.65 -19.85 0.85
N LEU A 505 5.28 -20.41 -0.32
CA LEU A 505 6.02 -21.48 -0.96
C LEU A 505 7.35 -20.99 -1.52
N VAL A 506 7.34 -19.79 -2.10
CA VAL A 506 8.52 -19.16 -2.71
C VAL A 506 9.22 -18.20 -1.73
N GLY A 507 8.47 -17.63 -0.79
CA GLY A 507 9.01 -16.66 0.17
C GLY A 507 9.02 -15.22 -0.34
N GLN A 508 8.03 -14.81 -1.17
CA GLN A 508 7.98 -13.47 -1.76
C GLN A 508 6.56 -12.89 -1.87
N TRP A 509 6.49 -11.56 -2.02
CA TRP A 509 5.25 -10.85 -2.32
C TRP A 509 4.80 -11.07 -3.78
N MET A 510 3.49 -11.19 -4.00
CA MET A 510 2.90 -11.39 -5.32
C MET A 510 2.73 -10.09 -6.14
N THR A 511 2.87 -8.94 -5.46
CA THR A 511 2.85 -7.61 -6.07
C THR A 511 4.01 -6.76 -5.54
N PRO A 512 4.58 -5.86 -6.35
CA PRO A 512 5.72 -5.02 -5.96
C PRO A 512 5.33 -3.89 -5.00
N GLY A 513 6.22 -3.60 -4.05
CA GLY A 513 6.10 -2.49 -3.09
C GLY A 513 6.43 -1.12 -3.69
N TRP A 514 5.58 -0.62 -4.59
CA TRP A 514 5.82 0.64 -5.32
C TRP A 514 6.03 1.88 -4.43
N ASP A 515 5.25 2.00 -3.36
CA ASP A 515 5.24 3.19 -2.50
C ASP A 515 6.45 3.24 -1.54
N ASP A 516 7.01 2.06 -1.21
CA ASP A 516 8.07 1.93 -0.22
C ASP A 516 9.47 2.28 -0.76
N ILE A 517 9.60 2.42 -2.08
CA ILE A 517 10.92 2.60 -2.72
C ILE A 517 11.63 3.88 -2.25
N LEU A 518 10.88 4.97 -2.05
CA LEU A 518 11.48 6.24 -1.60
C LEU A 518 11.97 6.14 -0.15
N LYS A 519 11.19 5.48 0.71
CA LYS A 519 11.56 5.20 2.10
C LYS A 519 12.76 4.25 2.18
N SER A 520 12.95 3.43 1.15
CA SER A 520 14.02 2.45 1.03
C SER A 520 15.33 3.03 0.52
N LEU A 521 15.34 4.27 -0.01
CA LEU A 521 16.56 4.89 -0.55
C LEU A 521 17.76 4.91 0.41
N PRO A 522 17.59 5.16 1.73
CA PRO A 522 18.68 5.12 2.71
C PRO A 522 19.18 3.70 3.02
N ASN A 523 18.34 2.66 2.85
CA ASN A 523 18.69 1.27 3.13
C ASN A 523 18.72 0.45 1.82
N PRO A 524 19.90 0.23 1.22
CA PRO A 524 20.02 -0.50 -0.05
C PRO A 524 19.40 -1.91 -0.03
N LYS A 525 19.30 -2.57 1.12
CA LYS A 525 18.71 -3.91 1.25
C LYS A 525 17.21 -3.95 0.92
N ARG A 526 16.53 -2.79 1.00
CA ARG A 526 15.08 -2.64 0.77
C ARG A 526 14.71 -2.20 -0.65
N PHE A 527 15.67 -2.04 -1.58
CA PHE A 527 15.35 -1.68 -2.97
C PHE A 527 14.61 -2.78 -3.74
N HIS A 528 14.59 -3.99 -3.21
CA HIS A 528 13.96 -5.13 -3.85
C HIS A 528 12.43 -5.11 -3.68
N LEU A 529 11.69 -5.08 -4.79
CA LEU A 529 10.25 -4.83 -4.78
C LEU A 529 9.39 -5.98 -4.26
N TYR A 530 9.87 -7.23 -4.35
CA TYR A 530 9.12 -8.43 -3.99
C TYR A 530 9.57 -9.10 -2.69
N ARG A 531 10.61 -8.56 -2.02
CA ARG A 531 11.28 -9.28 -0.93
C ARG A 531 10.45 -9.26 0.34
N PHE A 532 10.28 -10.42 0.97
CA PHE A 532 9.68 -10.51 2.29
C PHE A 532 10.75 -10.32 3.37
N ASN A 533 10.51 -9.35 4.27
CA ASN A 533 11.35 -9.04 5.43
C ASN A 533 12.87 -9.14 5.21
N GLU A 534 13.41 -8.52 4.15
CA GLU A 534 14.84 -8.54 3.82
C GLU A 534 15.48 -9.96 3.65
N ASN A 535 14.67 -10.99 3.35
CA ASN A 535 15.02 -12.43 3.36
C ASN A 535 15.31 -13.00 4.75
N ASP A 536 14.72 -12.41 5.78
CA ASP A 536 14.78 -12.89 7.14
C ASP A 536 13.36 -13.14 7.66
N PRO A 537 12.76 -14.31 7.39
CA PRO A 537 11.41 -14.61 7.87
C PRO A 537 11.37 -14.96 9.37
N VAL A 538 12.51 -15.01 10.06
CA VAL A 538 12.64 -15.45 11.46
C VAL A 538 12.65 -14.25 12.40
N ASN A 539 13.36 -13.18 12.03
CA ASN A 539 13.44 -11.98 12.88
C ASN A 539 12.39 -10.93 12.48
N VAL A 540 11.27 -10.91 13.18
CA VAL A 540 10.27 -9.84 13.04
C VAL A 540 10.79 -8.55 13.69
N ASN A 541 10.71 -7.43 12.98
CA ASN A 541 11.13 -6.15 13.53
C ASN A 541 10.11 -5.63 14.56
N HIS A 542 10.37 -5.89 15.83
CA HIS A 542 9.57 -5.38 16.97
C HIS A 542 9.86 -3.91 17.32
N GLY A 543 10.58 -3.17 16.47
CA GLY A 543 10.94 -1.77 16.74
C GLY A 543 12.03 -1.60 17.80
N LEU A 544 12.70 -2.68 18.20
CA LEU A 544 13.87 -2.66 19.08
C LEU A 544 15.00 -1.87 18.40
N LYS A 545 15.19 -0.62 18.83
CA LYS A 545 16.29 0.21 18.33
C LYS A 545 17.58 -0.12 19.05
N ASN A 546 18.69 -0.08 18.31
CA ASN A 546 20.04 -0.22 18.88
C ASN A 546 20.36 0.85 19.94
N LYS A 547 19.63 1.97 19.95
CA LYS A 547 19.72 3.02 20.96
C LYS A 547 18.31 3.47 21.31
N LEU A 548 17.93 3.30 22.57
CA LEU A 548 16.65 3.78 23.11
C LEU A 548 16.73 5.29 23.35
N ASP A 549 15.73 6.04 22.90
CA ASP A 549 15.52 7.40 23.42
C ASP A 549 14.85 7.38 24.80
N LEU A 550 14.68 8.55 25.43
CA LEU A 550 14.12 8.61 26.78
C LEU A 550 12.68 8.06 26.85
N LYS A 551 11.86 8.30 25.80
CA LYS A 551 10.48 7.81 25.76
C LYS A 551 10.48 6.28 25.66
N GLU A 552 11.30 5.75 24.77
CA GLU A 552 11.47 4.31 24.57
C GLU A 552 12.04 3.62 25.82
N TRP A 553 13.05 4.21 26.45
CA TRP A 553 13.60 3.68 27.70
C TRP A 553 12.54 3.61 28.79
N ILE A 554 11.73 4.67 28.99
CA ILE A 554 10.61 4.68 29.94
C ILE A 554 9.56 3.59 29.60
N HIS A 555 9.27 3.41 28.30
CA HIS A 555 8.39 2.33 27.85
C HIS A 555 8.92 0.95 28.25
N TYR A 556 10.22 0.69 28.05
CA TYR A 556 10.87 -0.55 28.46
C TYR A 556 11.03 -0.70 29.99
N GLN A 557 11.02 0.39 30.75
CA GLN A 557 10.88 0.34 32.22
C GLN A 557 9.46 0.00 32.67
N GLY A 558 8.52 -0.09 31.73
CA GLY A 558 7.16 -0.52 32.00
C GLY A 558 6.15 0.58 32.20
N ILE A 559 6.47 1.79 31.78
CA ILE A 559 5.55 2.92 31.85
C ILE A 559 5.13 3.28 30.43
N ASN A 560 3.86 3.04 30.11
CA ASN A 560 3.28 3.42 28.83
C ASN A 560 2.70 4.84 28.91
N LEU A 561 3.53 5.80 28.48
CA LEU A 561 3.16 7.22 28.47
C LEU A 561 2.03 7.55 27.48
N ASP A 562 1.85 6.74 26.43
CA ASP A 562 0.80 6.97 25.43
C ASP A 562 -0.58 6.63 26.02
N THR A 563 -0.67 5.57 26.82
CA THR A 563 -1.91 5.20 27.54
C THR A 563 -2.23 6.10 28.74
N LEU A 564 -1.21 6.73 29.35
CA LEU A 564 -1.40 7.69 30.44
C LEU A 564 -1.81 9.08 29.94
N ASP A 565 -1.88 9.27 28.63
CA ASP A 565 -2.19 10.55 27.98
C ASP A 565 -1.20 11.68 28.31
N LEU A 566 -0.05 11.33 28.91
CA LEU A 566 1.03 12.25 29.24
C LEU A 566 1.89 12.57 28.01
N ALA A 567 1.77 11.79 26.94
CA ALA A 567 2.43 11.98 25.66
C ALA A 567 1.44 12.48 24.59
N ALA A 568 1.08 13.77 24.68
CA ALA A 568 0.13 14.53 23.82
C ALA A 568 0.18 14.27 22.29
N HIS A 569 1.21 13.59 21.79
CA HIS A 569 1.32 13.13 20.42
C HIS A 569 0.13 12.25 19.99
N ALA A 570 -0.35 11.34 20.86
CA ALA A 570 -1.44 10.43 20.53
C ALA A 570 -2.84 11.07 20.60
N VAL A 571 -3.01 12.26 21.21
CA VAL A 571 -4.29 12.98 21.30
C VAL A 571 -4.57 13.76 20.03
N TYR A 572 -3.54 14.38 19.46
CA TYR A 572 -3.69 15.35 18.36
C TYR A 572 -3.27 14.80 16.98
N ASN A 573 -2.49 13.72 16.92
CA ASN A 573 -2.18 13.01 15.66
C ASN A 573 -3.09 11.78 15.42
N ARG A 574 -4.27 11.69 16.08
CA ARG A 574 -5.22 10.57 15.91
C ARG A 574 -5.76 10.39 14.48
N GLU A 575 -5.52 11.35 13.59
CA GLU A 575 -5.77 11.17 12.16
C GLU A 575 -5.03 9.96 11.58
N SER A 576 -3.96 9.43 12.20
CA SER A 576 -3.35 8.18 11.72
C SER A 576 -4.11 6.92 12.16
N GLN A 577 -4.55 6.78 13.41
CA GLN A 577 -4.94 5.46 13.93
C GLN A 577 -6.23 4.88 13.31
N LEU A 578 -7.21 5.71 12.94
CA LEU A 578 -8.38 5.26 12.17
C LEU A 578 -8.22 5.42 10.65
N SER A 579 -7.19 6.15 10.18
CA SER A 579 -6.99 6.45 8.76
C SER A 579 -5.73 5.82 8.16
N ASN A 580 -5.12 4.83 8.83
CA ASN A 580 -3.94 4.05 8.43
C ASN A 580 -4.15 3.23 7.13
N CYS A 581 -4.73 3.84 6.11
CA CYS A 581 -4.62 3.38 4.74
C CYS A 581 -3.26 3.87 4.24
N VAL A 582 -2.32 2.94 4.06
CA VAL A 582 -0.93 3.19 3.59
C VAL A 582 -0.88 4.06 2.34
N ASP A 583 -1.96 4.06 1.55
CA ASP A 583 -2.12 4.85 0.34
C ASP A 583 -2.21 6.36 0.53
N PHE A 584 -2.49 6.86 1.74
CA PHE A 584 -2.69 8.29 2.02
C PHE A 584 -1.43 9.01 2.53
N GLU A 585 -0.33 8.29 2.78
CA GLU A 585 0.84 8.92 3.37
C GLU A 585 1.49 9.97 2.46
N PRO A 586 1.91 11.13 3.02
CA PRO A 586 2.70 12.10 2.28
C PRO A 586 3.97 11.47 1.71
N LEU A 587 4.29 11.81 0.46
CA LEU A 587 5.48 11.28 -0.20
C LEU A 587 6.76 11.63 0.58
N PHE A 588 7.58 10.61 0.79
CA PHE A 588 8.87 10.72 1.47
C PHE A 588 9.94 11.29 0.52
N ILE A 589 9.82 12.59 0.22
CA ILE A 589 10.70 13.30 -0.72
C ILE A 589 11.00 14.74 -0.25
N ASP A 590 12.22 15.20 -0.48
CA ASP A 590 12.60 16.60 -0.30
C ASP A 590 12.38 17.37 -1.60
N LEU A 591 11.38 18.24 -1.58
CA LEU A 591 11.02 19.11 -2.70
C LEU A 591 10.77 20.53 -2.16
N PRO A 592 11.05 21.56 -2.97
CA PRO A 592 10.83 22.95 -2.60
C PRO A 592 9.34 23.31 -2.70
N THR A 593 8.49 22.63 -1.92
CA THR A 593 7.07 22.97 -1.78
C THR A 593 6.89 23.96 -0.64
N VAL A 594 5.94 24.90 -0.79
CA VAL A 594 5.60 25.87 0.26
C VAL A 594 4.12 25.67 0.60
N PRO A 595 3.79 24.70 1.47
CA PRO A 595 2.40 24.48 1.85
C PRO A 595 1.87 25.70 2.62
N LEU A 596 0.64 26.11 2.32
CA LEU A 596 -0.06 27.12 3.10
C LEU A 596 -0.50 26.48 4.42
N ILE A 597 0.08 26.90 5.54
CA ILE A 597 -0.26 26.40 6.88
C ILE A 597 -0.61 27.60 7.76
N SER A 598 -1.69 27.48 8.53
CA SER A 598 -2.08 28.51 9.50
C SER A 598 -0.98 28.68 10.56
N GLY A 599 -0.57 29.92 10.78
CA GLY A 599 0.38 30.27 11.85
C GLY A 599 -0.11 29.87 13.24
N LEU A 600 -1.43 29.86 13.46
CA LEU A 600 -2.04 29.40 14.70
C LEU A 600 -1.83 27.88 14.87
N THR A 601 -2.11 27.09 13.84
CA THR A 601 -1.90 25.63 13.87
C THR A 601 -0.44 25.29 14.16
N CYS A 602 0.50 25.98 13.49
CA CYS A 602 1.93 25.81 13.75
C CYS A 602 2.30 26.18 15.21
N SER A 603 1.76 27.27 15.74
CA SER A 603 1.99 27.70 17.13
C SER A 603 1.45 26.69 18.15
N VAL A 604 0.23 26.17 17.92
CA VAL A 604 -0.38 25.13 18.76
C VAL A 604 0.47 23.86 18.72
N GLN A 605 0.83 23.38 17.52
CA GLN A 605 1.66 22.19 17.35
C GLN A 605 3.02 22.35 18.05
N GLN A 606 3.67 23.49 17.93
CA GLN A 606 4.94 23.76 18.62
C GLN A 606 4.78 23.78 20.15
N LYS A 607 3.73 24.42 20.68
CA LYS A 607 3.46 24.44 22.12
C LYS A 607 3.19 23.04 22.66
N LEU A 608 2.43 22.23 21.94
CA LEU A 608 2.14 20.84 22.30
C LEU A 608 3.40 19.97 22.25
N LEU A 609 4.22 20.11 21.20
CA LEU A 609 5.50 19.41 21.11
C LEU A 609 6.44 19.78 22.26
N ARG A 610 6.42 21.04 22.72
CA ARG A 610 7.17 21.47 23.91
C ARG A 610 6.58 20.92 25.21
N PHE A 611 5.25 20.87 25.33
CA PHE A 611 4.59 20.28 26.51
C PHE A 611 4.90 18.78 26.65
N ALA A 612 4.93 18.05 25.52
CA ALA A 612 5.23 16.61 25.50
C ALA A 612 6.73 16.28 25.65
N GLN A 613 7.63 17.27 25.75
CA GLN A 613 9.06 17.03 25.92
C GLN A 613 9.38 16.58 27.35
N LEU A 614 9.89 15.35 27.49
CA LEU A 614 10.28 14.77 28.77
C LEU A 614 11.64 15.28 29.28
N THR A 615 12.50 15.80 28.39
CA THR A 615 13.84 16.27 28.73
C THR A 615 14.04 17.72 28.34
N SER A 616 14.70 18.48 29.21
CA SER A 616 15.16 19.85 28.93
C SER A 616 16.45 19.89 28.12
N VAL A 617 17.13 18.75 27.93
CA VAL A 617 18.40 18.66 27.19
C VAL A 617 18.12 18.57 25.69
N GLN A 618 18.65 19.52 24.92
CA GLN A 618 18.52 19.49 23.46
C GLN A 618 19.38 18.36 22.86
N LYS A 619 18.81 17.58 21.93
CA LYS A 619 19.57 16.60 21.14
C LYS A 619 20.65 17.34 20.32
N SER A 620 21.91 16.90 20.42
CA SER A 620 22.99 17.41 19.57
C SER A 620 22.64 17.21 18.09
N LYS A 621 22.87 18.22 17.24
CA LYS A 621 22.62 18.19 15.79
C LYS A 621 23.82 17.72 14.95
N VAL A 622 24.91 17.31 15.60
CA VAL A 622 26.25 17.18 14.97
C VAL A 622 26.75 15.72 14.94
N LYS A 623 25.96 14.75 15.42
CA LYS A 623 26.40 13.35 15.39
C LYS A 623 26.32 12.81 13.95
N ARG A 624 27.43 12.23 13.46
CA ARG A 624 27.55 11.61 12.13
C ARG A 624 26.45 10.58 11.83
N GLU A 625 25.94 9.94 12.87
CA GLU A 625 24.86 8.95 12.86
C GLU A 625 23.50 9.58 12.44
N GLN A 626 23.25 10.85 12.80
CA GLN A 626 22.00 11.56 12.46
C GLN A 626 21.94 12.04 11.00
N LEU A 627 23.06 12.02 10.26
CA LEU A 627 23.09 12.41 8.85
C LEU A 627 22.29 11.43 7.96
N PHE A 628 22.09 10.20 8.43
CA PHE A 628 21.41 9.14 7.67
C PHE A 628 20.03 8.78 8.22
N ASP A 629 19.73 9.14 9.48
CA ASP A 629 18.52 8.67 10.17
C ASP A 629 17.22 9.38 9.77
N SER A 630 17.26 10.48 9.01
CA SER A 630 16.03 11.28 8.81
C SER A 630 16.01 12.31 7.67
N ALA A 631 17.00 12.31 6.77
CA ALA A 631 16.97 13.22 5.63
C ALA A 631 16.05 12.68 4.53
N LEU A 632 14.97 13.42 4.22
CA LEU A 632 14.14 13.13 3.06
C LEU A 632 15.02 13.10 1.79
N PRO A 633 14.82 12.11 0.89
CA PRO A 633 15.64 11.98 -0.30
C PRO A 633 15.35 13.14 -1.26
N LYS A 634 16.41 13.79 -1.73
CA LYS A 634 16.32 14.79 -2.80
C LYS A 634 16.40 14.10 -4.16
N ILE A 635 15.37 14.20 -4.98
CA ILE A 635 15.30 13.59 -6.31
C ILE A 635 15.65 14.62 -7.40
N SER A 636 16.24 14.15 -8.51
CA SER A 636 16.48 14.96 -9.71
C SER A 636 15.18 15.64 -10.16
N THR A 637 15.13 16.97 -10.06
CA THR A 637 13.89 17.74 -10.25
C THR A 637 13.98 18.64 -11.47
N HIS A 638 12.97 18.58 -12.35
CA HIS A 638 12.87 19.42 -13.54
C HIS A 638 11.62 20.30 -13.50
N ASN A 639 11.75 21.55 -13.95
CA ASN A 639 10.63 22.47 -14.05
C ASN A 639 10.05 22.38 -15.46
N VAL A 640 8.86 21.79 -15.59
CA VAL A 640 8.25 21.42 -16.87
C VAL A 640 6.85 22.05 -16.93
N PRO A 641 6.36 22.52 -18.08
CA PRO A 641 7.06 22.64 -19.37
C PRO A 641 7.88 23.93 -19.51
N PHE A 642 7.67 24.92 -18.66
CA PHE A 642 8.16 26.29 -18.89
C PHE A 642 9.64 26.51 -18.53
N GLY A 643 10.22 25.68 -17.66
CA GLY A 643 11.60 25.82 -17.21
C GLY A 643 11.76 26.67 -15.93
N LYS A 644 13.01 26.95 -15.56
CA LYS A 644 13.35 27.65 -14.31
C LYS A 644 12.98 29.14 -14.37
N GLY A 645 12.43 29.65 -13.27
CA GLY A 645 12.18 31.09 -13.09
C GLY A 645 10.90 31.62 -13.75
N ILE A 646 10.07 30.77 -14.33
CA ILE A 646 8.75 31.11 -14.88
C ILE A 646 7.66 30.51 -13.98
N THR A 647 6.67 31.32 -13.64
CA THR A 647 5.52 30.94 -12.82
C THR A 647 4.26 31.08 -13.66
N VAL A 648 3.43 30.05 -13.66
CA VAL A 648 2.11 30.06 -14.30
C VAL A 648 1.05 29.90 -13.23
N SER A 649 0.12 30.85 -13.19
CA SER A 649 -1.02 30.82 -12.28
C SER A 649 -2.30 30.66 -13.09
N ASN A 650 -3.21 29.80 -12.62
CA ASN A 650 -4.56 29.73 -13.18
C ASN A 650 -5.48 30.62 -12.35
N ILE A 651 -5.96 31.73 -12.93
CA ILE A 651 -6.91 32.65 -12.29
C ILE A 651 -8.16 32.71 -13.17
N ASN A 652 -9.30 32.27 -12.63
CA ASN A 652 -10.59 32.23 -13.32
C ASN A 652 -10.53 31.47 -14.67
N GLY A 653 -9.80 30.35 -14.71
CA GLY A 653 -9.62 29.52 -15.90
C GLY A 653 -8.64 30.10 -16.93
N LYS A 654 -7.94 31.21 -16.62
CA LYS A 654 -6.96 31.85 -17.49
C LYS A 654 -5.54 31.72 -16.95
N ALA A 655 -4.60 31.40 -17.83
CA ALA A 655 -3.18 31.37 -17.55
C ALA A 655 -2.63 32.79 -17.39
N ILE A 656 -1.99 33.07 -16.25
CA ILE A 656 -1.18 34.26 -16.05
C ILE A 656 0.28 33.83 -15.92
N VAL A 657 1.10 34.28 -16.86
CA VAL A 657 2.53 33.93 -16.90
C VAL A 657 3.36 35.08 -16.35
N ARG A 658 4.11 34.82 -15.29
CA ARG A 658 5.09 35.74 -14.70
C ARG A 658 6.47 35.12 -14.74
N ALA A 659 7.50 35.95 -14.86
CA ALA A 659 8.88 35.47 -14.92
C ALA A 659 9.80 36.31 -14.04
N SER A 660 10.67 35.61 -13.32
CA SER A 660 11.72 36.21 -12.49
C SER A 660 12.88 36.75 -13.34
N ALA A 661 13.72 37.60 -12.74
CA ALA A 661 14.94 38.10 -13.38
C ALA A 661 15.95 37.00 -13.73
N ARG A 662 15.85 35.81 -13.10
CA ARG A 662 16.72 34.65 -13.35
C ARG A 662 16.19 33.71 -14.44
N ALA A 663 15.04 34.00 -15.02
CA ALA A 663 14.49 33.21 -16.13
C ALA A 663 15.30 33.47 -17.40
N GLU A 664 15.42 32.44 -18.24
CA GLU A 664 15.99 32.58 -19.58
C GLU A 664 15.18 33.59 -20.41
N ILE A 665 15.85 34.59 -20.98
CA ILE A 665 15.22 35.75 -21.64
C ILE A 665 14.27 35.29 -22.76
N ILE A 666 14.75 34.39 -23.63
CA ILE A 666 13.96 33.90 -24.77
C ILE A 666 12.72 33.14 -24.29
N ARG A 667 12.87 32.21 -23.34
CA ARG A 667 11.73 31.45 -22.79
C ARG A 667 10.72 32.38 -22.12
N LYS A 668 11.19 33.33 -21.31
CA LYS A 668 10.32 34.31 -20.64
C LYS A 668 9.47 35.07 -21.65
N ASP A 669 10.09 35.62 -22.69
CA ASP A 669 9.40 36.44 -23.68
C ASP A 669 8.39 35.63 -24.48
N VAL A 670 8.80 34.45 -24.96
CA VAL A 670 7.94 33.57 -25.77
C VAL A 670 6.77 33.04 -24.96
N PHE A 671 7.03 32.47 -23.78
CA PHE A 671 5.95 31.91 -22.97
C PHE A 671 4.99 32.98 -22.45
N SER A 672 5.49 34.18 -22.12
CA SER A 672 4.62 35.29 -21.73
C SER A 672 3.78 35.80 -22.91
N ALA A 673 4.32 35.89 -24.12
CA ALA A 673 3.57 36.32 -25.29
C ALA A 673 2.49 35.31 -25.70
N VAL A 674 2.84 34.02 -25.71
CA VAL A 674 1.97 32.95 -26.24
C VAL A 674 0.95 32.49 -25.20
N PHE A 675 1.33 32.25 -23.95
CA PHE A 675 0.46 31.56 -22.99
C PHE A 675 -0.35 32.49 -22.10
N ASN A 676 0.05 33.75 -21.97
CA ASN A 676 -0.66 34.69 -21.11
C ASN A 676 -2.10 34.95 -21.62
N ASN A 677 -3.07 34.92 -20.70
CA ASN A 677 -4.51 34.98 -20.95
C ASN A 677 -5.10 33.81 -21.78
N CYS A 678 -4.38 32.70 -21.99
CA CYS A 678 -4.99 31.49 -22.54
C CYS A 678 -5.96 30.86 -21.55
N HIS A 679 -7.05 30.28 -22.04
CA HIS A 679 -7.89 29.44 -21.19
C HIS A 679 -7.20 28.09 -20.95
N ILE A 680 -6.96 27.71 -19.70
CA ILE A 680 -6.41 26.39 -19.34
C ILE A 680 -7.59 25.47 -19.03
N LEU A 681 -7.65 24.31 -19.70
CA LEU A 681 -8.66 23.31 -19.39
C LEU A 681 -8.32 22.54 -18.10
N ASP A 682 -9.36 22.09 -17.40
CA ASP A 682 -9.29 21.21 -16.23
C ASP A 682 -8.83 19.78 -16.58
N LEU A 683 -8.91 19.42 -17.86
CA LEU A 683 -8.53 18.12 -18.39
C LEU A 683 -7.05 18.10 -18.83
N HIS A 684 -6.30 17.13 -18.33
CA HIS A 684 -4.98 16.75 -18.87
C HIS A 684 -5.02 15.26 -19.21
N LEU A 685 -4.42 14.88 -20.35
CA LEU A 685 -4.36 13.49 -20.81
C LEU A 685 -2.91 13.05 -20.93
N THR A 686 -2.69 11.75 -21.05
CA THR A 686 -1.35 11.19 -21.26
C THR A 686 -1.17 10.73 -22.71
N PHE A 687 -0.05 11.12 -23.33
CA PHE A 687 0.29 10.70 -24.69
C PHE A 687 1.73 10.19 -24.73
N HIS A 688 1.91 8.90 -25.03
CA HIS A 688 3.20 8.20 -24.98
C HIS A 688 4.00 8.44 -23.68
N GLY A 689 3.30 8.50 -22.54
CA GLY A 689 3.90 8.72 -21.22
C GLY A 689 4.19 10.19 -20.87
N LEU A 690 3.90 11.14 -21.78
CA LEU A 690 4.01 12.57 -21.53
C LEU A 690 2.66 13.18 -21.15
N ASP A 691 2.68 14.17 -20.25
CA ASP A 691 1.48 14.92 -19.91
C ASP A 691 1.15 15.91 -21.03
N VAL A 692 -0.11 15.91 -21.47
CA VAL A 692 -0.65 16.83 -22.46
C VAL A 692 -1.57 17.83 -21.77
N PHE A 693 -1.15 19.09 -21.78
CA PHE A 693 -1.94 20.21 -21.27
C PHE A 693 -2.69 20.88 -22.41
N TYR A 694 -3.99 21.08 -22.24
CA TYR A 694 -4.84 21.66 -23.26
C TYR A 694 -5.19 23.12 -22.92
N LEU A 695 -4.93 24.00 -23.86
CA LEU A 695 -5.22 25.42 -23.77
C LEU A 695 -6.08 25.87 -24.95
N VAL A 696 -6.90 26.89 -24.73
CA VAL A 696 -7.81 27.44 -25.73
C VAL A 696 -7.62 28.94 -25.89
N LYS A 697 -7.65 29.40 -27.16
CA LYS A 697 -7.71 30.80 -27.56
C LYS A 697 -8.88 31.03 -28.51
N ASP A 698 -9.71 32.02 -28.20
CA ASP A 698 -10.93 32.27 -28.97
C ASP A 698 -10.65 32.85 -30.38
N ASN A 699 -9.49 33.49 -30.57
CA ASN A 699 -9.16 34.24 -31.79
C ASN A 699 -8.05 33.59 -32.62
N THR A 700 -8.36 33.24 -33.87
CA THR A 700 -7.43 32.63 -34.84
C THR A 700 -6.42 33.62 -35.44
N ARG A 701 -6.65 34.94 -35.33
CA ARG A 701 -5.74 35.96 -35.90
C ARG A 701 -4.34 35.95 -35.26
N ARG A 702 -4.23 35.48 -34.02
CA ARG A 702 -2.96 35.43 -33.27
C ARG A 702 -2.12 34.18 -33.58
N VAL A 703 -2.62 33.22 -34.35
CA VAL A 703 -1.90 31.98 -34.68
C VAL A 703 -0.56 32.28 -35.34
N GLY A 704 -0.54 33.17 -36.34
CA GLY A 704 0.70 33.54 -37.04
C GLY A 704 1.73 34.19 -36.11
N ASP A 705 1.30 35.15 -35.30
CA ASP A 705 2.17 35.83 -34.33
C ASP A 705 2.72 34.86 -33.28
N ASP A 706 1.88 33.99 -32.73
CA ASP A 706 2.28 33.00 -31.74
C ASP A 706 3.26 31.97 -32.32
N LEU A 707 3.05 31.52 -33.56
CA LEU A 707 3.97 30.61 -34.25
C LEU A 707 5.35 31.27 -34.47
N ASN A 708 5.37 32.54 -34.88
CA ASN A 708 6.61 33.30 -35.01
C ASN A 708 7.34 33.43 -33.66
N GLN A 709 6.61 33.61 -32.55
CA GLN A 709 7.22 33.59 -31.21
C GLN A 709 7.75 32.20 -30.84
N LEU A 710 7.01 31.13 -31.10
CA LEU A 710 7.42 29.75 -30.77
C LEU A 710 8.67 29.32 -31.53
N GLN A 711 8.84 29.76 -32.78
CA GLN A 711 10.06 29.48 -33.58
C GLN A 711 11.33 30.04 -32.92
N ARG A 712 11.24 31.09 -32.09
CA ARG A 712 12.39 31.67 -31.36
C ARG A 712 12.97 30.74 -30.31
N LEU A 713 12.23 29.72 -29.86
CA LEU A 713 12.72 28.73 -28.89
C LEU A 713 13.73 27.75 -29.53
N GLY A 714 13.77 27.68 -30.86
CA GLY A 714 14.66 26.80 -31.62
C GLY A 714 14.27 25.32 -31.55
N ASN A 715 14.57 24.58 -32.62
CA ASN A 715 14.22 23.15 -32.76
C ASN A 715 14.92 22.24 -31.72
N SER A 716 15.94 22.75 -31.02
CA SER A 716 16.68 22.01 -29.99
C SER A 716 16.00 22.01 -28.63
N ALA A 717 15.10 22.96 -28.35
CA ALA A 717 14.43 23.06 -27.05
C ALA A 717 12.99 22.54 -27.08
N VAL A 718 12.27 22.81 -28.19
CA VAL A 718 10.84 22.55 -28.34
C VAL A 718 10.53 22.28 -29.81
N ASN A 719 9.75 21.22 -30.10
CA ASN A 719 9.25 20.93 -31.44
C ASN A 719 7.78 21.36 -31.57
N THR A 720 7.43 22.12 -32.60
CA THR A 720 6.07 22.65 -32.78
C THR A 720 5.43 22.02 -34.02
N THR A 721 4.27 21.40 -33.86
CA THR A 721 3.46 20.90 -34.98
C THR A 721 2.15 21.66 -35.07
N VAL A 722 1.72 21.93 -36.29
CA VAL A 722 0.48 22.66 -36.59
C VAL A 722 -0.45 21.75 -37.36
N HIS A 723 -1.67 21.60 -36.88
CA HIS A 723 -2.72 20.83 -37.53
C HIS A 723 -3.93 21.73 -37.76
N GLU A 724 -4.26 21.98 -39.02
CA GLU A 724 -5.51 22.62 -39.41
C GLU A 724 -6.60 21.55 -39.50
N SER A 725 -7.57 21.60 -38.61
CA SER A 725 -8.73 20.72 -38.71
C SER A 725 -9.63 21.19 -39.86
N LYS A 726 -9.64 20.44 -40.96
CA LYS A 726 -10.65 20.59 -42.02
C LYS A 726 -11.95 19.90 -41.56
N GLN A 727 -13.02 20.69 -41.47
CA GLN A 727 -14.44 20.29 -41.50
C GLN A 727 -14.91 19.27 -40.42
N GLU A 728 -15.49 19.76 -39.33
CA GLU A 728 -16.73 19.13 -38.82
C GLU A 728 -17.87 19.84 -39.56
N GLU A 729 -18.47 19.19 -40.57
CA GLU A 729 -19.66 19.72 -41.25
C GLU A 729 -20.76 19.92 -40.21
N VAL A 730 -21.03 21.17 -39.86
CA VAL A 730 -22.26 21.54 -39.18
C VAL A 730 -23.30 21.70 -40.27
N ASP A 731 -24.27 20.78 -40.31
CA ASP A 731 -25.41 20.85 -41.23
C ASP A 731 -26.05 22.24 -41.17
N GLY A 732 -26.09 22.93 -42.31
CA GLY A 732 -26.79 24.21 -42.49
C GLY A 732 -25.94 25.50 -42.45
N LEU A 733 -24.61 25.45 -42.33
CA LEU A 733 -23.75 26.65 -42.42
C LEU A 733 -22.97 26.72 -43.75
N PRO A 734 -22.89 27.90 -44.41
CA PRO A 734 -22.07 28.08 -45.61
C PRO A 734 -20.59 27.77 -45.34
N PRO A 735 -19.83 27.25 -46.33
CA PRO A 735 -18.41 26.95 -46.17
C PRO A 735 -17.55 28.19 -45.78
N SER A 736 -18.02 29.40 -46.09
CA SER A 736 -17.39 30.67 -45.68
C SER A 736 -17.59 31.05 -44.21
N SER A 737 -18.53 30.39 -43.51
CA SER A 737 -18.98 30.71 -42.15
C SER A 737 -18.58 29.65 -41.13
N GLN A 738 -17.86 28.61 -41.55
CA GLN A 738 -17.40 27.56 -40.65
C GLN A 738 -16.23 28.06 -39.79
N PRO A 739 -16.20 27.73 -38.49
CA PRO A 739 -15.14 28.17 -37.60
C PRO A 739 -13.82 27.50 -38.01
N HIS A 740 -12.89 28.29 -38.56
CA HIS A 740 -11.53 27.83 -38.83
C HIS A 740 -10.84 27.52 -37.50
N GLN A 741 -10.43 26.27 -37.30
CA GLN A 741 -9.80 25.83 -36.05
C GLN A 741 -8.39 25.33 -36.35
N VAL A 742 -7.44 25.81 -35.55
CA VAL A 742 -6.02 25.47 -35.68
C VAL A 742 -5.54 24.88 -34.36
N ASP A 743 -4.93 23.69 -34.41
CA ASP A 743 -4.30 23.03 -33.27
C ASP A 743 -2.78 23.22 -33.38
N VAL A 744 -2.18 23.90 -32.41
CA VAL A 744 -0.72 24.09 -32.28
C VAL A 744 -0.22 23.24 -31.12
N ARG A 745 0.54 22.19 -31.42
CA ARG A 745 1.15 21.32 -30.40
C ARG A 745 2.62 21.64 -30.24
N ILE A 746 3.01 21.80 -28.98
CA ILE A 746 4.33 22.22 -28.56
C ILE A 746 4.92 21.08 -27.73
N HIS A 747 5.79 20.31 -28.35
CA HIS A 747 6.46 19.16 -27.77
C HIS A 747 7.72 19.62 -27.05
N SER A 748 7.67 19.63 -25.72
CA SER A 748 8.86 19.74 -24.88
C SER A 748 9.43 18.35 -24.57
N HIS A 749 10.59 18.30 -23.94
CA HIS A 749 11.25 17.05 -23.57
C HIS A 749 10.44 16.16 -22.60
N HIS A 750 9.56 16.76 -21.79
CA HIS A 750 8.87 16.06 -20.69
C HIS A 750 7.35 16.32 -20.62
N ALA A 751 6.80 17.16 -21.51
CA ALA A 751 5.37 17.46 -21.59
C ALA A 751 4.99 18.01 -22.98
N ILE A 752 3.71 17.98 -23.29
CA ILE A 752 3.14 18.54 -24.52
C ILE A 752 2.15 19.63 -24.13
N LEU A 753 2.29 20.81 -24.73
CA LEU A 753 1.28 21.88 -24.62
C LEU A 753 0.51 21.91 -25.93
N ASN A 754 -0.81 21.76 -25.88
CA ASN A 754 -1.67 21.84 -27.05
C ASN A 754 -2.56 23.09 -26.95
N ILE A 755 -2.39 24.03 -27.88
CA ILE A 755 -3.18 25.25 -27.95
C ILE A 755 -4.14 25.14 -29.12
N ARG A 756 -5.44 25.20 -28.84
CA ARG A 756 -6.49 25.22 -29.85
C ARG A 756 -7.06 26.61 -30.04
N TYR A 757 -7.09 27.06 -31.30
CA TYR A 757 -7.57 28.38 -31.70
C TYR A 757 -8.96 28.29 -32.33
N GLY A 758 -9.82 29.28 -32.08
CA GLY A 758 -11.13 29.42 -32.75
C GLY A 758 -12.24 28.54 -32.16
N THR A 759 -12.14 28.17 -30.88
CA THR A 759 -13.15 27.39 -30.16
C THR A 759 -13.39 27.96 -28.75
N SER A 760 -14.45 27.52 -28.07
CA SER A 760 -14.65 27.80 -26.65
C SER A 760 -14.08 26.67 -25.77
N PRO A 761 -13.72 26.95 -24.50
CA PRO A 761 -13.23 25.95 -23.56
C PRO A 761 -14.18 24.74 -23.40
N GLU A 762 -15.50 24.97 -23.34
CA GLU A 762 -16.48 23.89 -23.12
C GLU A 762 -16.57 22.95 -24.33
N LYS A 763 -16.56 23.52 -25.55
CA LYS A 763 -16.59 22.73 -26.80
C LYS A 763 -15.34 21.87 -26.91
N GLU A 764 -14.18 22.42 -26.58
CA GLU A 764 -12.93 21.66 -26.63
C GLU A 764 -12.89 20.57 -25.56
N ARG A 765 -13.34 20.86 -24.33
CA ARG A 765 -13.45 19.85 -23.27
C ARG A 765 -14.31 18.67 -23.71
N GLN A 766 -15.48 18.92 -24.33
CA GLN A 766 -16.33 17.86 -24.85
C GLN A 766 -15.67 17.04 -25.98
N ARG A 767 -14.95 17.70 -26.91
CA ARG A 767 -14.20 16.99 -27.96
C ARG A 767 -13.17 16.05 -27.34
N LEU A 768 -12.38 16.54 -26.39
CA LEU A 768 -11.31 15.79 -25.75
C LEU A 768 -11.85 14.59 -24.97
N LEU A 769 -12.95 14.73 -24.23
CA LEU A 769 -13.59 13.60 -23.55
C LEU A 769 -14.09 12.52 -24.54
N ARG A 770 -14.64 12.91 -25.70
CA ARG A 770 -15.04 11.96 -26.76
C ARG A 770 -13.83 11.25 -27.38
N HIS A 771 -12.72 11.96 -27.54
CA HIS A 771 -11.48 11.39 -28.05
C HIS A 771 -10.85 10.42 -27.04
N ALA A 772 -10.77 10.83 -25.77
CA ALA A 772 -10.29 10.00 -24.66
C ALA A 772 -11.12 8.72 -24.54
N LYS A 773 -12.45 8.80 -24.65
CA LYS A 773 -13.33 7.61 -24.66
C LYS A 773 -12.99 6.62 -25.76
N ARG A 774 -12.81 7.12 -26.99
CA ARG A 774 -12.43 6.25 -28.13
C ARG A 774 -11.09 5.56 -27.86
N GLN A 775 -10.12 6.27 -27.29
CA GLN A 775 -8.82 5.70 -26.95
C GLN A 775 -8.90 4.69 -25.80
N ALA A 776 -9.60 5.02 -24.72
CA ALA A 776 -9.76 4.14 -23.56
C ALA A 776 -10.46 2.82 -23.94
N VAL A 777 -11.54 2.89 -24.72
CA VAL A 777 -12.27 1.71 -25.21
C VAL A 777 -11.41 0.86 -26.15
N SER A 778 -10.67 1.49 -27.06
CA SER A 778 -9.75 0.78 -27.96
C SER A 778 -8.62 0.07 -27.19
N LYS A 779 -7.97 0.77 -26.25
CA LYS A 779 -6.97 0.19 -25.35
C LYS A 779 -7.54 -0.98 -24.54
N ARG A 780 -8.75 -0.83 -24.00
CA ARG A 780 -9.41 -1.87 -23.20
C ARG A 780 -9.73 -3.13 -24.01
N TRP A 781 -10.14 -2.98 -25.28
CA TRP A 781 -10.31 -4.11 -26.21
C TRP A 781 -8.98 -4.79 -26.54
N SER A 782 -7.92 -4.01 -26.77
CA SER A 782 -6.57 -4.57 -26.96
C SER A 782 -6.14 -5.40 -25.75
N GLN A 783 -6.33 -4.89 -24.53
CA GLN A 783 -6.02 -5.64 -23.30
C GLN A 783 -6.83 -6.94 -23.20
N GLU A 784 -8.11 -6.92 -23.56
CA GLU A 784 -8.94 -8.14 -23.53
C GLU A 784 -8.46 -9.17 -24.57
N ARG A 785 -8.07 -8.70 -25.76
CA ARG A 785 -7.47 -9.54 -26.79
C ARG A 785 -6.17 -10.16 -26.31
N ASP A 786 -5.31 -9.39 -25.64
CA ASP A 786 -4.04 -9.87 -25.10
C ASP A 786 -4.27 -10.94 -24.02
N ILE A 787 -5.23 -10.72 -23.12
CA ILE A 787 -5.67 -11.69 -22.10
C ILE A 787 -6.16 -12.99 -22.77
N ILE A 788 -7.03 -12.90 -23.77
CA ILE A 788 -7.56 -14.09 -24.46
C ILE A 788 -6.45 -14.81 -25.23
N SER A 789 -5.57 -14.07 -25.91
CA SER A 789 -4.48 -14.64 -26.72
C SER A 789 -3.45 -15.38 -25.87
N SER A 790 -3.22 -14.94 -24.64
CA SER A 790 -2.35 -15.59 -23.65
C SER A 790 -3.05 -16.77 -22.94
N ASN A 791 -4.23 -17.16 -23.40
CA ASN A 791 -5.09 -18.19 -22.81
C ASN A 791 -5.39 -17.93 -21.32
N GLN A 792 -5.41 -16.65 -20.94
CA GLN A 792 -5.87 -16.21 -19.64
C GLN A 792 -7.38 -16.02 -19.70
N ARG A 793 -8.09 -16.44 -18.65
CA ARG A 793 -9.49 -16.03 -18.50
C ARG A 793 -9.49 -14.64 -17.89
N GLY A 794 -9.96 -13.66 -18.66
CA GLY A 794 -10.27 -12.34 -18.15
C GLY A 794 -11.38 -12.38 -17.09
N PRO A 795 -11.59 -11.27 -16.37
CA PRO A 795 -12.70 -11.16 -15.42
C PRO A 795 -14.06 -11.33 -16.12
N LEU A 796 -14.13 -11.02 -17.43
CA LEU A 796 -15.32 -11.18 -18.25
C LEU A 796 -15.42 -12.61 -18.80
N LYS A 797 -16.61 -13.22 -18.61
CA LYS A 797 -16.92 -14.55 -19.13
C LYS A 797 -17.35 -14.45 -20.59
N TRP A 798 -16.39 -14.54 -21.51
CA TRP A 798 -16.66 -14.64 -22.96
C TRP A 798 -16.98 -16.07 -23.37
N SER A 799 -17.99 -16.24 -24.23
CA SER A 799 -18.21 -17.50 -24.95
C SER A 799 -17.10 -17.77 -25.96
N GLU A 800 -16.89 -19.04 -26.36
CA GLU A 800 -15.84 -19.38 -27.34
C GLU A 800 -15.99 -18.63 -28.67
N ARG A 801 -17.23 -18.43 -29.15
CA ARG A 801 -17.52 -17.62 -30.34
C ARG A 801 -17.10 -16.14 -30.18
N GLU A 802 -17.37 -15.57 -29.00
CA GLU A 802 -16.99 -14.18 -28.70
C GLU A 802 -15.46 -14.06 -28.61
N LYS A 803 -14.76 -15.05 -28.03
CA LYS A 803 -13.30 -15.09 -27.98
C LYS A 803 -12.68 -15.12 -29.37
N GLU A 804 -13.16 -16.01 -30.25
CA GLU A 804 -12.71 -16.07 -31.64
C GLU A 804 -12.91 -14.73 -32.37
N GLN A 805 -14.06 -14.10 -32.14
CA GLN A 805 -14.37 -12.79 -32.72
C GLN A 805 -13.44 -11.68 -32.22
N ILE A 806 -13.12 -11.66 -30.92
CA ILE A 806 -12.17 -10.70 -30.34
C ILE A 806 -10.77 -10.92 -30.92
N LEU A 807 -10.34 -12.17 -31.09
CA LEU A 807 -9.03 -12.49 -31.66
C LEU A 807 -8.92 -12.08 -33.14
N SER A 808 -10.00 -12.24 -33.92
CA SER A 808 -10.00 -11.96 -35.35
C SER A 808 -10.28 -10.48 -35.69
N THR A 809 -11.25 -9.85 -35.03
CA THR A 809 -11.72 -8.49 -35.34
C THR A 809 -11.29 -7.45 -34.32
N GLY A 810 -10.74 -7.86 -33.18
CA GLY A 810 -10.35 -6.98 -32.08
C GLY A 810 -11.49 -6.58 -31.13
N GLN A 811 -12.73 -6.97 -31.40
CA GLN A 811 -13.91 -6.63 -30.58
C GLN A 811 -14.99 -7.70 -30.66
N ALA A 812 -15.85 -7.81 -29.64
CA ALA A 812 -17.03 -8.68 -29.70
C ALA A 812 -18.27 -7.92 -30.18
N SER A 813 -19.03 -8.50 -31.12
CA SER A 813 -20.27 -7.87 -31.61
C SER A 813 -21.34 -7.81 -30.52
N GLY A 814 -22.06 -6.69 -30.46
CA GLY A 814 -23.12 -6.46 -29.47
C GLY A 814 -22.63 -5.94 -28.12
N TYR A 815 -21.34 -5.69 -27.94
CA TYR A 815 -20.78 -5.07 -26.73
C TYR A 815 -20.42 -3.61 -26.97
N ARG A 816 -20.66 -2.76 -25.96
CA ARG A 816 -20.24 -1.36 -25.93
C ARG A 816 -19.40 -1.07 -24.69
N GLY A 817 -18.37 -0.24 -24.87
CA GLY A 817 -17.53 0.24 -23.77
C GLY A 817 -18.19 1.42 -23.06
N GLU A 818 -18.50 1.24 -21.79
CA GLU A 818 -19.04 2.28 -20.90
C GLU A 818 -18.06 2.57 -19.77
N TYR A 819 -18.15 3.78 -19.21
CA TYR A 819 -17.29 4.16 -18.09
C TYR A 819 -17.88 3.68 -16.78
N PHE A 820 -17.03 3.16 -15.91
CA PHE A 820 -17.40 2.80 -14.54
C PHE A 820 -17.66 4.06 -13.71
N HIS A 821 -16.75 5.03 -13.78
CA HIS A 821 -16.85 6.33 -13.12
C HIS A 821 -17.15 7.45 -14.11
N ASP A 822 -18.00 8.40 -13.71
CA ASP A 822 -18.33 9.55 -14.55
C ASP A 822 -17.11 10.46 -14.78
N VAL A 823 -16.67 10.52 -16.03
CA VAL A 823 -15.54 11.34 -16.47
C VAL A 823 -15.84 12.83 -16.46
N SER A 824 -17.10 13.23 -16.27
CA SER A 824 -17.44 14.63 -16.04
C SER A 824 -16.90 15.13 -14.69
N LEU A 825 -16.94 14.27 -13.66
CA LEU A 825 -16.45 14.47 -12.30
C LEU A 825 -14.98 14.04 -12.14
N TYR A 826 -14.56 13.00 -12.87
CA TYR A 826 -13.21 12.42 -12.82
C TYR A 826 -12.54 12.45 -14.20
N PRO A 827 -12.22 13.64 -14.74
CA PRO A 827 -11.64 13.79 -16.08
C PRO A 827 -10.29 13.07 -16.25
N GLU A 828 -9.53 12.87 -15.18
CA GLU A 828 -8.22 12.19 -15.17
C GLU A 828 -8.31 10.68 -15.47
N LEU A 829 -9.52 10.11 -15.42
CA LEU A 829 -9.82 8.72 -15.76
C LEU A 829 -10.41 8.57 -17.17
N ALA A 830 -10.49 9.65 -17.96
CA ALA A 830 -11.14 9.62 -19.27
C ALA A 830 -10.37 8.80 -20.31
N ASP A 831 -9.04 8.75 -20.26
CA ASP A 831 -8.19 7.93 -21.13
C ASP A 831 -7.73 6.61 -20.47
N ASP A 832 -8.20 6.32 -19.25
CA ASP A 832 -7.83 5.14 -18.48
C ASP A 832 -8.65 3.91 -18.95
N PRO A 833 -8.01 2.88 -19.53
CA PRO A 833 -8.71 1.66 -19.93
C PRO A 833 -9.34 0.92 -18.74
N SER A 834 -8.78 1.03 -17.53
CA SER A 834 -9.31 0.35 -16.34
C SER A 834 -10.64 0.94 -15.84
N ASN A 835 -10.99 2.15 -16.28
CA ASN A 835 -12.28 2.79 -16.05
C ASN A 835 -13.34 2.38 -17.09
N VAL A 836 -13.02 1.48 -18.02
CA VAL A 836 -13.95 1.00 -19.06
C VAL A 836 -14.39 -0.43 -18.78
N PHE A 837 -15.71 -0.67 -18.80
CA PHE A 837 -16.30 -2.00 -18.79
C PHE A 837 -17.15 -2.24 -20.05
N PHE A 838 -17.34 -3.52 -20.41
CA PHE A 838 -18.12 -3.90 -21.58
C PHE A 838 -19.52 -4.32 -21.17
N HIS A 839 -20.53 -3.62 -21.69
CA HIS A 839 -21.94 -3.94 -21.51
C HIS A 839 -22.51 -4.56 -22.79
N LYS A 840 -23.36 -5.59 -22.66
CA LYS A 840 -24.02 -6.25 -23.80
C LYS A 840 -25.31 -5.51 -24.14
N ASN A 841 -25.43 -5.02 -25.37
CA ASN A 841 -26.66 -4.42 -25.86
C ASN A 841 -27.75 -5.50 -25.98
N ASN A 842 -28.70 -5.52 -25.05
CA ASN A 842 -29.90 -6.36 -25.13
C ASN A 842 -30.99 -5.78 -26.06
N ASP A 843 -30.66 -4.79 -26.90
CA ASP A 843 -31.59 -4.17 -27.86
C ASP A 843 -31.86 -5.06 -29.09
N ARG A 844 -32.53 -6.18 -28.85
CA ARG A 844 -33.33 -6.89 -29.86
C ARG A 844 -34.85 -6.75 -29.67
N HIS A 845 -35.33 -5.98 -28.69
CA HIS A 845 -36.77 -5.85 -28.41
C HIS A 845 -37.40 -4.45 -28.51
N ARG A 846 -36.69 -3.42 -28.99
CA ARG A 846 -37.29 -2.10 -29.26
C ARG A 846 -37.12 -1.63 -30.71
N LYS A 847 -37.50 -2.49 -31.65
CA LYS A 847 -37.97 -2.07 -32.99
C LYS A 847 -39.04 -3.07 -33.47
N ARG A 848 -40.29 -2.79 -33.11
CA ARG A 848 -41.46 -3.14 -33.89
C ARG A 848 -42.36 -1.92 -33.95
#